data_AF-J1GU64-F1
#
_entry.id   AF-J1GU64-F1
#
_cell.length_a   1.000
_cell.length_b   1.000
_cell.length_c   1.000
_cell.angle_alpha   90.00
_cell.angle_beta   90.00
_cell.angle_gamma   90.00
#
_symmetry.space_group_name_H-M   'P 1'
#
loop_
_entity.id
_entity.type
_entity.pdbx_description
1 polymer ?
#
loop_
_entity_poly.entity_id
_entity_poly.type
_entity_poly.pdbx_seq_one_letter_code
_entity_poly.pdbx_strand_id
1 'polypeptide(L)'
;MAERVDSIDGVKSPESPESPANPENPAASAASAASGMRAADVGRAARQDLQFRIPRKPVVRLGVRMRPEDETWVLEGGRKRQVLGGAFAREHLGALLQACDGTRTLDQIAEAMGIGPGGAFEAVSLLWTGGIVEEGDTDPLPDPQPAPELACLLSRLGESTGVNDSWQDAARRLAAARVAVLGDVALADDVVSALSPTLAARAAAIEPGDTLAVVVETAEAAETGDAGSAINRCWELGVPLLRVRAEHDAVTIGPYIDPSFSPCPQCATAGESDPGPVPGPDRRDLAVGMAARAVAALIARATMIHLPGDIRRIDLETFRHTDHPVTTRPGCPICSITGGSGQADESDGPSAPVAQSAPVGARYEQAVAIPPAGFVDSKGHQQHYKPSNLRLQREFRDWPNCPRTLLPDADLERLNRPWPLGGAGAQAAGSSGTPVSDRTVSDRTDDGPEAPIGRPTLTELATVLALAVGVREPLRPQEQDADAPADASKLRRWTAAGGNIGSVTAYVLVPDAGASGDAGSPAPLAPGVYTYIEHDHALAQVGPPPSPASQGSDGPGGSTTPESAEGPEARDAGVRIVLTGNVDKLSKKYMAFALRLAIQDCGCSLETLRIVARCLDLPLRAQARWDERELSAAIGVDPAREPIVAVVDLGGRHAH
;
A
#
# COMPACT_ATOMS: atom_id res chain seq x y z
N MET A 1 12.50 -8.85 -18.53
CA MET A 1 12.57 -9.82 -17.42
C MET A 1 12.88 -9.04 -16.16
N ALA A 2 11.90 -8.91 -15.26
CA ALA A 2 12.14 -8.46 -13.89
C ALA A 2 11.75 -9.65 -13.03
N GLU A 3 12.73 -10.50 -12.75
CA GLU A 3 12.60 -11.72 -11.97
C GLU A 3 12.77 -11.37 -10.49
N ARG A 4 11.83 -11.77 -9.66
CA ARG A 4 11.95 -11.66 -8.21
C ARG A 4 12.31 -13.03 -7.68
N VAL A 5 13.59 -13.23 -7.35
CA VAL A 5 14.08 -14.45 -6.73
C VAL A 5 14.08 -14.25 -5.22
N ASP A 6 13.13 -14.86 -4.52
CA ASP A 6 13.21 -14.95 -3.06
C ASP A 6 13.97 -16.23 -2.69
N SER A 7 15.22 -16.06 -2.25
CA SER A 7 16.02 -17.14 -1.68
C SER A 7 15.59 -17.39 -0.23
N ILE A 8 15.22 -18.63 0.08
CA ILE A 8 15.09 -19.11 1.46
C ILE A 8 16.51 -19.37 1.97
N ASP A 9 17.22 -18.31 2.34
CA ASP A 9 18.36 -18.38 3.24
C ASP A 9 18.29 -17.16 4.17
N GLY A 10 18.47 -17.40 5.46
CA GLY A 10 18.26 -16.42 6.52
C GLY A 10 19.04 -15.12 6.29
N VAL A 11 18.32 -14.06 5.97
CA VAL A 11 18.85 -12.70 5.99
C VAL A 11 19.01 -12.29 7.45
N LYS A 12 20.23 -12.49 7.98
CA LYS A 12 20.80 -11.56 8.96
C LYS A 12 20.60 -10.16 8.40
N SER A 13 19.96 -9.28 9.16
CA SER A 13 19.99 -7.85 8.90
C SER A 13 21.45 -7.42 8.66
N PRO A 14 21.75 -6.55 7.68
CA PRO A 14 23.07 -5.97 7.60
C PRO A 14 23.28 -5.19 8.90
N GLU A 15 24.25 -5.63 9.70
CA GLU A 15 24.81 -4.83 10.78
C GLU A 15 25.18 -3.48 10.16
N SER A 16 24.55 -2.43 10.67
CA SER A 16 24.98 -1.07 10.36
C SER A 16 26.44 -0.96 10.77
N PRO A 17 27.34 -0.32 9.99
CA PRO A 17 28.67 -0.04 10.51
C PRO A 17 28.50 0.76 11.79
N GLU A 18 28.97 0.20 12.91
CA GLU A 18 29.01 0.87 14.20
C GLU A 18 29.67 2.23 14.00
N SER A 19 28.87 3.29 14.04
CA SER A 19 29.40 4.63 14.25
C SER A 19 29.98 4.65 15.67
N PRO A 20 31.20 5.15 15.89
CA PRO A 20 31.83 5.11 17.20
C PRO A 20 30.93 5.83 18.20
N ALA A 21 30.62 5.12 19.29
CA ALA A 21 29.76 5.59 20.36
C ALA A 21 30.21 6.97 20.84
N ASN A 22 29.33 7.97 20.71
CA ASN A 22 29.50 9.25 21.37
C ASN A 22 28.97 9.09 22.81
N PRO A 23 29.82 9.13 23.86
CA PRO A 23 29.48 8.61 25.19
C PRO A 23 28.59 9.54 26.05
N GLU A 24 27.89 10.50 25.47
CA GLU A 24 27.14 11.51 26.22
C GLU A 24 25.66 11.58 25.82
N ASN A 25 24.91 10.48 25.91
CA ASN A 25 23.45 10.58 26.07
C ASN A 25 22.81 9.32 26.70
N PRO A 26 22.70 9.25 28.05
CA PRO A 26 22.07 8.12 28.75
C PRO A 26 20.58 7.93 28.40
N ALA A 27 19.91 8.96 27.87
CA ALA A 27 18.48 8.91 27.51
C ALA A 27 18.22 8.12 26.21
N ALA A 28 19.19 8.02 25.30
CA ALA A 28 19.04 7.29 24.05
C ALA A 28 19.13 5.76 24.24
N SER A 29 19.89 5.30 25.23
CA SER A 29 20.05 3.87 25.56
C SER A 29 18.79 3.28 26.21
N ALA A 30 18.10 4.05 27.06
CA ALA A 30 16.86 3.61 27.73
C ALA A 30 15.66 3.49 26.77
N ALA A 31 15.65 4.24 25.67
CA ALA A 31 14.56 4.20 24.67
C ALA A 31 14.58 2.93 23.79
N SER A 32 15.68 2.17 23.79
CA SER A 32 15.82 0.91 23.04
C SER A 32 15.05 -0.26 23.67
N ALA A 33 14.66 -0.17 24.95
CA ALA A 33 14.13 -1.31 25.72
C ALA A 33 12.59 -1.45 25.73
N ALA A 34 11.84 -0.47 25.20
CA ALA A 34 10.37 -0.46 25.23
C ALA A 34 9.75 -0.49 23.82
N SER A 35 10.06 -1.51 23.01
CA SER A 35 9.49 -1.67 21.65
C SER A 35 8.22 -2.54 21.59
N GLY A 36 7.66 -2.94 22.74
CA GLY A 36 6.47 -3.79 22.83
C GLY A 36 5.16 -3.02 22.68
N MET A 37 4.18 -3.61 22.01
CA MET A 37 2.80 -3.12 21.94
C MET A 37 2.12 -3.31 23.31
N ARG A 38 1.54 -2.25 23.89
CA ARG A 38 0.87 -2.34 25.21
C ARG A 38 -0.59 -2.79 25.05
N ALA A 39 -1.08 -3.62 25.97
CA ALA A 39 -2.46 -4.12 25.96
C ALA A 39 -3.50 -2.99 25.88
N ALA A 40 -3.30 -1.90 26.63
CA ALA A 40 -4.17 -0.74 26.61
C ALA A 40 -4.24 -0.05 25.23
N ASP A 41 -3.12 0.02 24.49
CA ASP A 41 -3.09 0.65 23.16
C ASP A 41 -3.91 -0.18 22.16
N VAL A 42 -3.76 -1.51 22.23
CA VAL A 42 -4.53 -2.46 21.40
C VAL A 42 -6.00 -2.45 21.77
N GLY A 43 -6.32 -2.49 23.06
CA GLY A 43 -7.71 -2.46 23.52
C GLY A 43 -8.42 -1.16 23.12
N ARG A 44 -7.73 0.00 23.16
CA ARG A 44 -8.31 1.24 22.64
C ARG A 44 -8.59 1.17 21.14
N ALA A 45 -7.65 0.67 20.34
CA ALA A 45 -7.85 0.46 18.91
C ALA A 45 -9.03 -0.49 18.64
N ALA A 46 -9.08 -1.62 19.34
CA ALA A 46 -10.11 -2.64 19.19
C ALA A 46 -11.53 -2.13 19.50
N ARG A 47 -11.70 -1.12 20.36
CA ARG A 47 -13.01 -0.54 20.67
C ARG A 47 -13.54 0.39 19.57
N GLN A 48 -12.64 0.98 18.78
CA GLN A 48 -13.00 1.97 17.76
C GLN A 48 -12.98 1.39 16.34
N ASP A 49 -12.23 0.31 16.14
CA ASP A 49 -12.01 -0.30 14.84
C ASP A 49 -12.91 -1.52 14.63
N LEU A 50 -13.93 -1.35 13.77
CA LEU A 50 -14.89 -2.43 13.46
C LEU A 50 -14.26 -3.63 12.74
N GLN A 51 -13.02 -3.52 12.25
CA GLN A 51 -12.30 -4.66 11.67
C GLN A 51 -11.65 -5.55 12.73
N PHE A 52 -11.61 -5.12 14.00
CA PHE A 52 -11.12 -5.93 15.11
C PHE A 52 -12.26 -6.77 15.66
N ARG A 53 -12.14 -8.09 15.54
CA ARG A 53 -13.14 -9.06 16.00
C ARG A 53 -12.62 -9.79 17.23
N ILE A 54 -12.61 -9.08 18.35
CA ILE A 54 -12.17 -9.64 19.62
C ILE A 54 -13.12 -10.78 20.01
N PRO A 55 -12.61 -11.97 20.35
CA PRO A 55 -13.44 -13.14 20.63
C PRO A 55 -14.30 -12.92 21.88
N ARG A 56 -15.56 -13.35 21.80
CA ARG A 56 -16.55 -13.22 22.89
C ARG A 56 -16.31 -14.26 23.97
N LYS A 57 -16.00 -15.49 23.57
CA LYS A 57 -15.52 -16.56 24.45
C LYS A 57 -14.15 -17.03 23.96
N PRO A 58 -13.06 -16.37 24.37
CA PRO A 58 -11.73 -16.68 23.85
C PRO A 58 -11.33 -18.11 24.16
N VAL A 59 -10.74 -18.79 23.18
CA VAL A 59 -10.07 -20.08 23.34
C VAL A 59 -8.63 -19.98 22.85
N VAL A 60 -7.68 -20.60 23.55
CA VAL A 60 -6.29 -20.71 23.06
C VAL A 60 -6.28 -21.55 21.78
N ARG A 61 -5.65 -21.04 20.73
CA ARG A 61 -5.54 -21.73 19.43
C ARG A 61 -4.88 -23.12 19.62
N LEU A 62 -5.35 -24.10 18.88
CA LEU A 62 -4.71 -25.42 18.79
C LEU A 62 -3.33 -25.26 18.13
N GLY A 63 -2.37 -26.06 18.59
CA GLY A 63 -1.03 -26.11 18.00
C GLY A 63 -0.14 -24.90 18.29
N VAL A 64 -0.60 -23.92 19.08
CA VAL A 64 0.27 -22.90 19.67
C VAL A 64 0.52 -23.20 21.15
N ARG A 65 1.67 -22.74 21.66
CA ARG A 65 2.02 -22.89 23.06
C ARG A 65 2.69 -21.63 23.57
N MET A 66 2.22 -21.13 24.71
CA MET A 66 2.89 -20.08 25.46
C MET A 66 3.78 -20.73 26.52
N ARG A 67 5.10 -20.50 26.44
CA ARG A 67 6.08 -21.03 27.38
C ARG A 67 6.70 -19.90 28.21
N PRO A 68 6.77 -20.01 29.55
CA PRO A 68 7.52 -19.04 30.35
C PRO A 68 9.03 -19.17 30.08
N GLU A 69 9.72 -18.04 29.97
CA GLU A 69 11.16 -17.90 29.82
C GLU A 69 11.61 -16.66 30.60
N ASP A 70 12.29 -16.90 31.73
CA ASP A 70 12.62 -15.89 32.74
C ASP A 70 11.39 -15.05 33.15
N GLU A 71 11.47 -13.72 33.00
CA GLU A 71 10.42 -12.75 33.33
C GLU A 71 9.44 -12.52 32.16
N THR A 72 9.47 -13.39 31.14
CA THR A 72 8.70 -13.24 29.89
C THR A 72 8.00 -14.53 29.49
N TRP A 73 7.13 -14.43 28.48
CA TRP A 73 6.48 -15.57 27.86
C TRP A 73 6.73 -15.57 26.36
N VAL A 74 7.05 -16.74 25.81
CA VAL A 74 7.36 -16.93 24.40
C VAL A 74 6.28 -17.76 23.73
N LEU A 75 5.79 -17.27 22.60
CA LEU A 75 4.87 -17.99 21.73
C LEU A 75 5.65 -18.94 20.80
N GLU A 76 5.33 -20.23 20.90
CA GLU A 76 5.76 -21.30 20.01
C GLU A 76 4.59 -21.77 19.12
N GLY A 77 4.90 -22.21 17.89
CA GLY A 77 3.91 -22.75 16.95
C GLY A 77 3.20 -21.70 16.08
N GLY A 78 3.17 -20.43 16.49
CA GLY A 78 2.60 -19.32 15.71
C GLY A 78 3.44 -18.91 14.49
N ARG A 79 2.89 -18.05 13.62
CA ARG A 79 3.54 -17.59 12.37
C ARG A 79 4.90 -16.90 12.59
N LYS A 80 5.05 -16.23 13.72
CA LYS A 80 6.29 -15.54 14.12
C LYS A 80 6.51 -15.79 15.61
N ARG A 81 7.77 -15.94 16.01
CA ARG A 81 8.16 -15.93 17.43
C ARG A 81 7.74 -14.58 18.02
N GLN A 82 7.03 -14.62 19.14
CA GLN A 82 6.58 -13.44 19.87
C GLN A 82 6.91 -13.59 21.34
N VAL A 83 7.24 -12.47 21.99
CA VAL A 83 7.58 -12.42 23.40
C VAL A 83 6.66 -11.41 24.08
N LEU A 84 5.98 -11.84 25.14
CA LEU A 84 5.16 -11.00 26.00
C LEU A 84 5.87 -10.82 27.36
N GLY A 85 5.96 -9.58 27.82
CA GLY A 85 6.62 -9.25 29.09
C GLY A 85 5.89 -8.15 29.85
N GLY A 86 6.41 -7.80 31.02
CA GLY A 86 5.83 -6.80 31.92
C GLY A 86 5.06 -7.42 33.09
N ALA A 87 4.71 -6.59 34.09
CA ALA A 87 4.11 -7.04 35.35
C ALA A 87 2.89 -7.93 35.16
N PHE A 88 1.95 -7.50 34.30
CA PHE A 88 0.75 -8.30 33.97
C PHE A 88 1.09 -9.67 33.38
N ALA A 89 2.07 -9.74 32.47
CA ALA A 89 2.46 -11.01 31.85
C ALA A 89 3.04 -11.99 32.88
N ARG A 90 3.81 -11.49 33.85
CA ARG A 90 4.39 -12.32 34.91
C ARG A 90 3.35 -12.83 35.89
N GLU A 91 2.43 -11.97 36.30
CA GLU A 91 1.51 -12.24 37.42
C GLU A 91 0.20 -12.91 36.98
N HIS A 92 -0.27 -12.64 35.76
CA HIS A 92 -1.64 -12.98 35.35
C HIS A 92 -1.75 -13.80 34.06
N LEU A 93 -0.73 -13.84 33.19
CA LEU A 93 -0.87 -14.46 31.87
C LEU A 93 -1.15 -15.97 31.91
N GLY A 94 -0.50 -16.71 32.82
CA GLY A 94 -0.75 -18.15 32.97
C GLY A 94 -2.22 -18.46 33.32
N ALA A 95 -2.79 -17.72 34.26
CA ALA A 95 -4.19 -17.86 34.66
C ALA A 95 -5.14 -17.39 33.55
N LEU A 96 -4.80 -16.31 32.84
CA LEU A 96 -5.58 -15.83 31.69
C LEU A 96 -5.68 -16.89 30.59
N LEU A 97 -4.55 -17.52 30.22
CA LEU A 97 -4.53 -18.56 29.20
C LEU A 97 -5.39 -19.77 29.59
N GLN A 98 -5.41 -20.13 30.87
CA GLN A 98 -6.30 -21.18 31.39
C GLN A 98 -7.78 -20.77 31.40
N ALA A 99 -8.08 -19.48 31.55
CA ALA A 99 -9.43 -18.95 31.50
C ALA A 99 -9.96 -18.81 30.06
N CYS A 100 -9.06 -18.69 29.07
CA CYS A 100 -9.38 -18.74 27.64
C CYS A 100 -9.60 -20.18 27.15
N ASP A 101 -10.65 -20.82 27.65
CA ASP A 101 -11.04 -22.21 27.33
C ASP A 101 -12.23 -22.31 26.35
N GLY A 102 -12.72 -21.17 25.84
CA GLY A 102 -13.88 -21.11 24.95
C GLY A 102 -15.25 -21.18 25.65
N THR A 103 -15.29 -21.35 26.97
CA THR A 103 -16.54 -21.48 27.73
C THR A 103 -16.95 -20.19 28.46
N ARG A 104 -15.98 -19.32 28.74
CA ARG A 104 -16.17 -18.10 29.55
C ARG A 104 -16.23 -16.84 28.68
N THR A 105 -17.13 -15.93 29.01
CA THR A 105 -17.17 -14.58 28.43
C THR A 105 -16.06 -13.69 28.99
N LEU A 106 -15.77 -12.55 28.36
CA LEU A 106 -14.81 -11.57 28.88
C LEU A 106 -15.16 -11.09 30.29
N ASP A 107 -16.45 -10.91 30.61
CA ASP A 107 -16.90 -10.50 31.95
C ASP A 107 -16.63 -11.59 32.99
N GLN A 108 -16.85 -12.86 32.64
CA GLN A 108 -16.56 -14.00 33.51
C GLN A 108 -15.04 -14.17 33.73
N ILE A 109 -14.24 -13.90 32.71
CA ILE A 109 -12.77 -13.87 32.83
C ILE A 109 -12.34 -12.73 33.75
N ALA A 110 -12.91 -11.53 33.58
CA ALA A 110 -12.63 -10.38 34.43
C ALA A 110 -12.93 -10.66 35.90
N GLU A 111 -14.07 -11.28 36.20
CA GLU A 111 -14.48 -11.67 37.55
C GLU A 111 -13.52 -12.72 38.14
N ALA A 112 -13.27 -13.80 37.40
CA ALA A 112 -12.41 -14.89 37.85
C ALA A 112 -10.96 -14.45 38.13
N MET A 113 -10.47 -13.44 37.40
CA MET A 113 -9.11 -12.92 37.54
C MET A 113 -8.98 -11.71 38.46
N GLY A 114 -10.08 -11.02 38.80
CA GLY A 114 -10.06 -9.80 39.59
C GLY A 114 -9.42 -8.59 38.89
N ILE A 115 -9.37 -8.57 37.56
CA ILE A 115 -8.69 -7.51 36.75
C ILE A 115 -9.65 -6.48 36.15
N GLY A 116 -10.95 -6.61 36.42
CA GLY A 116 -12.01 -5.74 35.91
C GLY A 116 -12.29 -5.89 34.40
N PRO A 117 -13.46 -5.45 33.91
CA PRO A 117 -13.87 -5.67 32.51
C PRO A 117 -12.93 -5.03 31.48
N GLY A 118 -12.44 -3.82 31.77
CA GLY A 118 -11.50 -3.11 30.89
C GLY A 118 -10.16 -3.85 30.75
N GLY A 119 -9.62 -4.37 31.86
CA GLY A 119 -8.38 -5.13 31.88
C GLY A 119 -8.48 -6.47 31.15
N ALA A 120 -9.59 -7.19 31.32
CA ALA A 120 -9.84 -8.43 30.59
C ALA A 120 -9.94 -8.19 29.07
N PHE A 121 -10.67 -7.15 28.65
CA PHE A 121 -10.78 -6.79 27.24
C PHE A 121 -9.42 -6.41 26.61
N GLU A 122 -8.63 -5.59 27.30
CA GLU A 122 -7.29 -5.19 26.84
C GLU A 122 -6.33 -6.37 26.75
N ALA A 123 -6.34 -7.25 27.74
CA ALA A 123 -5.51 -8.44 27.76
C ALA A 123 -5.89 -9.43 26.64
N VAL A 124 -7.17 -9.71 26.44
CA VAL A 124 -7.64 -10.61 25.36
C VAL A 124 -7.40 -9.98 23.99
N SER A 125 -7.56 -8.66 23.85
CA SER A 125 -7.24 -7.96 22.60
C SER A 125 -5.76 -8.11 22.21
N LEU A 126 -4.85 -8.07 23.20
CA LEU A 126 -3.43 -8.32 22.98
C LEU A 126 -3.17 -9.78 22.57
N LEU A 127 -3.79 -10.75 23.24
CA LEU A 127 -3.65 -12.18 22.90
C LEU A 127 -4.18 -12.48 21.49
N TRP A 128 -5.33 -11.91 21.12
CA TRP A 128 -5.92 -12.05 19.79
C TRP A 128 -5.03 -11.42 18.73
N THR A 129 -4.58 -10.18 18.93
CA THR A 129 -3.62 -9.51 18.03
C THR A 129 -2.31 -10.29 17.90
N GLY A 130 -1.90 -10.98 18.97
CA GLY A 130 -0.74 -11.87 18.99
C GLY A 130 -0.97 -13.22 18.29
N GLY A 131 -2.20 -13.57 17.90
CA GLY A 131 -2.51 -14.87 17.31
C GLY A 131 -2.46 -16.02 18.31
N ILE A 132 -2.78 -15.76 19.57
CA ILE A 132 -2.73 -16.74 20.66
C ILE A 132 -4.12 -17.32 20.92
N VAL A 133 -5.16 -16.49 20.80
CA VAL A 133 -6.55 -16.89 21.02
C VAL A 133 -7.39 -16.66 19.77
N GLU A 134 -8.51 -17.37 19.69
CA GLU A 134 -9.55 -17.22 18.67
C GLU A 134 -10.96 -17.35 19.32
N GLU A 135 -12.02 -17.25 18.53
CA GLU A 135 -13.39 -17.40 19.02
C GLU A 135 -13.70 -18.87 19.35
N GLY A 136 -14.20 -19.12 20.56
CA GLY A 136 -14.66 -20.42 21.02
C GLY A 136 -16.18 -20.61 20.91
N ASP A 137 -16.95 -19.52 20.84
CA ASP A 137 -18.41 -19.56 20.69
C ASP A 137 -18.81 -19.79 19.23
N THR A 138 -18.65 -21.03 18.77
CA THR A 138 -18.90 -21.43 17.38
C THR A 138 -20.02 -22.46 17.28
N ASP A 139 -20.81 -22.40 16.21
CA ASP A 139 -21.75 -23.48 15.90
C ASP A 139 -21.02 -24.82 15.74
N PRO A 140 -21.62 -25.95 16.16
CA PRO A 140 -21.06 -27.27 15.94
C PRO A 140 -20.76 -27.53 14.45
N LEU A 141 -19.66 -28.21 14.17
CA LEU A 141 -19.33 -28.66 12.82
C LEU A 141 -20.24 -29.83 12.41
N PRO A 142 -20.59 -29.94 11.11
CA PRO A 142 -21.28 -31.12 10.60
C PRO A 142 -20.36 -32.35 10.65
N ASP A 143 -20.96 -33.55 10.73
CA ASP A 143 -20.22 -34.80 10.58
C ASP A 143 -19.92 -35.12 9.10
N PRO A 144 -18.78 -35.76 8.79
CA PRO A 144 -17.71 -36.12 9.73
C PRO A 144 -16.88 -34.90 10.16
N GLN A 145 -16.46 -34.89 11.43
CA GLN A 145 -15.52 -33.90 11.93
C GLN A 145 -14.17 -34.00 11.19
N PRO A 146 -13.45 -32.87 10.98
CA PRO A 146 -12.13 -32.91 10.38
C PRO A 146 -11.13 -33.67 11.25
N ALA A 147 -10.10 -34.23 10.63
CA ALA A 147 -9.01 -34.88 11.36
C ALA A 147 -8.36 -33.91 12.37
N PRO A 148 -7.92 -34.38 13.55
CA PRO A 148 -7.30 -33.54 14.57
C PRO A 148 -6.11 -32.71 14.07
N GLU A 149 -5.33 -33.26 13.14
CA GLU A 149 -4.17 -32.60 12.52
C GLU A 149 -4.61 -31.41 11.65
N LEU A 150 -5.72 -31.57 10.92
CA LEU A 150 -6.29 -30.49 10.11
C LEU A 150 -6.87 -29.39 11.01
N ALA A 151 -7.61 -29.75 12.06
CA ALA A 151 -8.09 -28.78 13.05
C ALA A 151 -6.94 -27.99 13.69
N CYS A 152 -5.87 -28.69 14.07
CA CYS A 152 -4.65 -28.08 14.60
C CYS A 152 -3.99 -27.12 13.59
N LEU A 153 -3.86 -27.53 12.32
CA LEU A 153 -3.29 -26.69 11.27
C LEU A 153 -4.10 -25.40 11.05
N LEU A 154 -5.42 -25.53 10.92
CA LEU A 154 -6.34 -24.42 10.66
C LEU A 154 -6.34 -23.41 11.82
N SER A 155 -6.34 -23.90 13.06
CA SER A 155 -6.31 -23.05 14.25
C SER A 155 -4.95 -22.37 14.43
N ARG A 156 -3.86 -23.15 14.35
CA ARG A 156 -2.48 -22.65 14.54
C ARG A 156 -2.12 -21.55 13.56
N LEU A 157 -2.52 -21.72 12.29
CA LEU A 157 -2.18 -20.78 11.24
C LEU A 157 -3.29 -19.78 10.90
N GLY A 158 -4.51 -19.95 11.42
CA GLY A 158 -5.68 -19.12 11.08
C GLY A 158 -5.47 -17.61 11.26
N GLU A 159 -4.60 -17.22 12.20
CA GLU A 159 -4.21 -15.80 12.38
C GLU A 159 -3.45 -15.22 11.18
N SER A 160 -2.90 -16.06 10.31
CA SER A 160 -2.12 -15.63 9.16
C SER A 160 -2.91 -14.66 8.28
N THR A 161 -4.19 -14.97 8.05
CA THR A 161 -5.15 -14.16 7.28
C THR A 161 -6.08 -13.35 8.19
N GLY A 162 -6.48 -13.91 9.34
CA GLY A 162 -7.46 -13.29 10.26
C GLY A 162 -8.88 -13.24 9.70
N VAL A 163 -9.17 -13.99 8.63
CA VAL A 163 -10.47 -13.97 7.91
C VAL A 163 -11.55 -14.76 8.64
N ASN A 164 -11.14 -15.80 9.36
CA ASN A 164 -12.02 -16.68 10.11
C ASN A 164 -11.94 -16.31 11.58
N ASP A 165 -13.09 -16.21 12.24
CA ASP A 165 -13.15 -15.92 13.68
C ASP A 165 -12.66 -17.14 14.48
N SER A 166 -12.83 -18.35 13.91
CA SER A 166 -12.40 -19.62 14.47
C SER A 166 -11.86 -20.59 13.40
N TRP A 167 -11.10 -21.60 13.81
CA TRP A 167 -10.69 -22.69 12.91
C TRP A 167 -11.87 -23.51 12.36
N GLN A 168 -12.98 -23.59 13.11
CA GLN A 168 -14.19 -24.25 12.68
C GLN A 168 -14.81 -23.56 11.46
N ASP A 169 -14.71 -22.23 11.34
CA ASP A 169 -15.19 -21.52 10.14
C ASP A 169 -14.37 -21.89 8.89
N ALA A 170 -13.06 -22.05 9.05
CA ALA A 170 -12.19 -22.52 7.98
C ALA A 170 -12.54 -23.98 7.58
N ALA A 171 -12.82 -24.83 8.56
CA ALA A 171 -13.26 -26.21 8.31
C ALA A 171 -14.61 -26.27 7.60
N ARG A 172 -15.58 -25.41 7.95
CA ARG A 172 -16.87 -25.30 7.24
C ARG A 172 -16.69 -24.92 5.77
N ARG A 173 -15.79 -23.98 5.46
CA ARG A 173 -15.47 -23.61 4.07
C ARG A 173 -14.94 -24.80 3.29
N LEU A 174 -14.03 -25.58 3.87
CA LEU A 174 -13.48 -26.79 3.25
C LEU A 174 -14.55 -27.86 3.04
N ALA A 175 -15.41 -28.10 4.04
CA ALA A 175 -16.48 -29.10 3.97
C ALA A 175 -17.56 -28.73 2.93
N ALA A 176 -17.85 -27.44 2.75
CA ALA A 176 -18.83 -26.95 1.79
C ALA A 176 -18.29 -26.83 0.36
N ALA A 177 -16.97 -26.91 0.16
CA ALA A 177 -16.36 -26.72 -1.14
C ALA A 177 -16.63 -27.90 -2.08
N ARG A 178 -16.98 -27.56 -3.33
CA ARG A 178 -17.07 -28.48 -4.46
C ARG A 178 -15.93 -28.21 -5.41
N VAL A 179 -14.94 -29.11 -5.46
CA VAL A 179 -13.76 -28.94 -6.31
C VAL A 179 -13.76 -29.95 -7.46
N ALA A 180 -13.71 -29.44 -8.69
CA ALA A 180 -13.51 -30.26 -9.90
C ALA A 180 -12.04 -30.19 -10.32
N VAL A 181 -11.41 -31.32 -10.58
CA VAL A 181 -10.01 -31.40 -11.06
C VAL A 181 -10.02 -31.94 -12.49
N LEU A 182 -9.32 -31.25 -13.40
CA LEU A 182 -9.31 -31.52 -14.84
C LEU A 182 -7.89 -31.44 -15.40
N GLY A 183 -7.71 -31.85 -16.65
CA GLY A 183 -6.43 -31.81 -17.36
C GLY A 183 -5.77 -33.19 -17.43
N ASP A 184 -4.49 -33.28 -17.11
CA ASP A 184 -3.75 -34.55 -17.06
C ASP A 184 -4.45 -35.54 -16.12
N VAL A 185 -4.99 -36.64 -16.66
CA VAL A 185 -5.85 -37.57 -15.91
C VAL A 185 -5.11 -38.18 -14.72
N ALA A 186 -3.86 -38.59 -14.93
CA ALA A 186 -3.11 -39.28 -13.91
C ALA A 186 -2.77 -38.34 -12.74
N LEU A 187 -2.34 -37.11 -13.03
CA LEU A 187 -2.08 -36.12 -11.97
C LEU A 187 -3.37 -35.58 -11.35
N ALA A 188 -4.46 -35.47 -12.11
CA ALA A 188 -5.75 -35.05 -11.59
C ALA A 188 -6.24 -36.02 -10.50
N ASP A 189 -6.13 -37.33 -10.74
CA ASP A 189 -6.48 -38.35 -9.75
C ASP A 189 -5.59 -38.26 -8.49
N ASP A 190 -4.29 -38.00 -8.65
CA ASP A 190 -3.39 -37.83 -7.51
C ASP A 190 -3.72 -36.56 -6.69
N VAL A 191 -4.06 -35.45 -7.36
CA VAL A 191 -4.50 -34.22 -6.69
C VAL A 191 -5.80 -34.46 -5.93
N VAL A 192 -6.75 -35.19 -6.51
CA VAL A 192 -7.99 -35.60 -5.82
C VAL A 192 -7.68 -36.45 -4.59
N SER A 193 -6.80 -37.45 -4.74
CA SER A 193 -6.36 -38.31 -3.65
C SER A 193 -5.72 -37.50 -2.51
N ALA A 194 -4.82 -36.58 -2.84
CA ALA A 194 -4.15 -35.70 -1.87
C ALA A 194 -5.10 -34.70 -1.19
N LEU A 195 -6.16 -34.27 -1.87
CA LEU A 195 -7.20 -33.39 -1.30
C LEU A 195 -8.19 -34.13 -0.41
N SER A 196 -8.42 -35.43 -0.64
CA SER A 196 -9.47 -36.21 0.05
C SER A 196 -9.46 -36.15 1.58
N PRO A 197 -8.31 -36.06 2.30
CA PRO A 197 -8.31 -35.92 3.76
C PRO A 197 -8.73 -34.52 4.24
N THR A 198 -8.81 -33.55 3.32
CA THR A 198 -9.02 -32.13 3.62
C THR A 198 -10.38 -31.62 3.11
N LEU A 199 -10.77 -31.99 1.89
CA LEU A 199 -12.02 -31.56 1.25
C LEU A 199 -12.46 -32.54 0.17
N ALA A 200 -13.73 -32.43 -0.24
CA ALA A 200 -14.27 -33.23 -1.33
C ALA A 200 -13.82 -32.67 -2.71
N ALA A 201 -13.12 -33.49 -3.48
CA ALA A 201 -12.72 -33.19 -4.85
C ALA A 201 -13.07 -34.35 -5.79
N ARG A 202 -13.25 -34.05 -7.08
CA ARG A 202 -13.55 -35.06 -8.10
C ARG A 202 -12.78 -34.80 -9.40
N ALA A 203 -12.26 -35.86 -10.00
CA ALA A 203 -11.71 -35.84 -11.36
C ALA A 203 -12.87 -35.97 -12.35
N ALA A 204 -13.54 -34.85 -12.65
CA ALA A 204 -14.75 -34.84 -13.48
C ALA A 204 -14.98 -33.47 -14.11
N ALA A 205 -15.86 -33.42 -15.12
CA ALA A 205 -16.25 -32.19 -15.80
C ALA A 205 -16.79 -31.14 -14.83
N ILE A 206 -16.52 -29.86 -15.11
CA ILE A 206 -17.02 -28.76 -14.28
C ILE A 206 -18.54 -28.63 -14.37
N GLU A 207 -19.17 -28.28 -13.26
CA GLU A 207 -20.60 -28.04 -13.15
C GLU A 207 -20.87 -26.61 -12.67
N PRO A 208 -21.98 -25.97 -13.12
CA PRO A 208 -22.40 -24.71 -12.55
C PRO A 208 -22.56 -24.79 -11.03
N GLY A 209 -21.95 -23.85 -10.31
CA GLY A 209 -21.96 -23.80 -8.84
C GLY A 209 -20.86 -24.61 -8.16
N ASP A 210 -19.95 -25.24 -8.90
CA ASP A 210 -18.68 -25.68 -8.32
C ASP A 210 -17.93 -24.48 -7.71
N THR A 211 -17.30 -24.71 -6.56
CA THR A 211 -16.54 -23.67 -5.84
C THR A 211 -15.26 -23.29 -6.56
N LEU A 212 -14.59 -24.29 -7.14
CA LEU A 212 -13.31 -24.13 -7.83
C LEU A 212 -13.10 -25.26 -8.84
N ALA A 213 -12.62 -24.90 -10.02
CA ALA A 213 -12.01 -25.84 -10.96
C ALA A 213 -10.47 -25.80 -10.82
N VAL A 214 -9.82 -26.95 -10.75
CA VAL A 214 -8.36 -27.06 -10.75
C VAL A 214 -7.94 -27.68 -12.07
N VAL A 215 -7.21 -26.93 -12.90
CA VAL A 215 -6.74 -27.41 -14.20
C VAL A 215 -5.26 -27.76 -14.09
N VAL A 216 -4.96 -29.05 -14.19
CA VAL A 216 -3.62 -29.62 -14.10
C VAL A 216 -3.01 -29.75 -15.49
N GLU A 217 -1.90 -29.08 -15.71
CA GLU A 217 -1.20 -29.00 -16.99
C GLU A 217 0.16 -29.71 -16.93
N THR A 218 0.44 -30.47 -17.99
CA THR A 218 1.71 -31.11 -18.31
C THR A 218 2.05 -30.84 -19.78
N ALA A 219 3.28 -31.10 -20.21
CA ALA A 219 3.62 -31.03 -21.64
C ALA A 219 2.71 -31.93 -22.48
N GLU A 220 2.43 -33.15 -22.03
CA GLU A 220 1.56 -34.10 -22.72
C GLU A 220 0.10 -33.61 -22.81
N ALA A 221 -0.45 -33.07 -21.70
CA ALA A 221 -1.81 -32.51 -21.69
C ALA A 221 -1.93 -31.20 -22.49
N ALA A 222 -0.82 -30.47 -22.69
CA ALA A 222 -0.81 -29.29 -23.53
C ALA A 222 -0.89 -29.64 -25.03
N GLU A 223 -0.32 -30.77 -25.46
CA GLU A 223 -0.39 -31.25 -26.84
C GLU A 223 -1.82 -31.64 -27.26
N THR A 224 -2.64 -32.14 -26.32
CA THR A 224 -4.04 -32.50 -26.61
C THR A 224 -4.98 -31.29 -26.68
N GLY A 225 -4.58 -30.15 -26.08
CA GLY A 225 -5.39 -28.94 -25.99
C GLY A 225 -6.52 -29.01 -24.94
N ASP A 226 -6.63 -30.10 -24.18
CA ASP A 226 -7.72 -30.33 -23.22
C ASP A 226 -7.72 -29.30 -22.10
N ALA A 227 -6.54 -28.94 -21.58
CA ALA A 227 -6.41 -27.93 -20.54
C ALA A 227 -6.91 -26.55 -20.99
N GLY A 228 -6.57 -26.14 -22.22
CA GLY A 228 -7.05 -24.88 -22.80
C GLY A 228 -8.57 -24.86 -22.98
N SER A 229 -9.15 -25.98 -23.43
CA SER A 229 -10.60 -26.17 -23.53
C SER A 229 -11.29 -26.06 -22.16
N ALA A 230 -10.74 -26.72 -21.14
CA ALA A 230 -11.25 -26.67 -19.77
C ALA A 230 -11.23 -25.25 -19.19
N ILE A 231 -10.13 -24.50 -19.42
CA ILE A 231 -9.99 -23.11 -18.97
C ILE A 231 -11.08 -22.21 -19.59
N ASN A 232 -11.27 -22.31 -20.91
CA ASN A 232 -12.31 -21.54 -21.60
C ASN A 232 -13.70 -21.91 -21.10
N ARG A 233 -13.94 -23.20 -20.84
CA ARG A 233 -15.22 -23.66 -20.32
C ARG A 233 -15.52 -23.13 -18.91
N CYS A 234 -14.50 -23.06 -18.04
CA CYS A 234 -14.62 -22.44 -16.71
C CYS A 234 -15.03 -20.96 -16.83
N TRP A 235 -14.36 -20.23 -17.73
CA TRP A 235 -14.65 -18.83 -18.00
C TRP A 235 -16.09 -18.60 -18.47
N GLU A 236 -16.55 -19.39 -19.44
CA GLU A 236 -17.93 -19.33 -19.96
C GLU A 236 -19.00 -19.63 -18.90
N LEU A 237 -18.71 -20.56 -17.99
CA LEU A 237 -19.63 -20.96 -16.92
C LEU A 237 -19.59 -20.04 -15.70
N GLY A 238 -18.65 -19.10 -15.63
CA GLY A 238 -18.48 -18.27 -14.43
C GLY A 238 -17.89 -19.03 -13.24
N VAL A 239 -17.25 -20.18 -13.47
CA VAL A 239 -16.65 -21.00 -12.40
C VAL A 239 -15.20 -20.55 -12.20
N PRO A 240 -14.79 -20.14 -10.99
CA PRO A 240 -13.41 -19.79 -10.74
C PRO A 240 -12.48 -20.98 -10.98
N LEU A 241 -11.30 -20.73 -11.55
CA LEU A 241 -10.33 -21.78 -11.83
C LEU A 241 -8.95 -21.45 -11.24
N LEU A 242 -8.23 -22.48 -10.83
CA LEU A 242 -6.82 -22.44 -10.46
C LEU A 242 -6.02 -23.32 -11.40
N ARG A 243 -5.04 -22.74 -12.11
CA ARG A 243 -4.08 -23.53 -12.89
C ARG A 243 -2.97 -24.08 -12.02
N VAL A 244 -2.57 -25.32 -12.32
CA VAL A 244 -1.43 -26.00 -11.74
C VAL A 244 -0.63 -26.59 -12.89
N ARG A 245 0.57 -26.07 -13.15
CA ARG A 245 1.49 -26.67 -14.12
C ARG A 245 2.54 -27.48 -13.39
N ALA A 246 2.64 -28.77 -13.71
CA ALA A 246 3.63 -29.66 -13.13
C ALA A 246 4.69 -30.00 -14.17
N GLU A 247 5.94 -29.67 -13.86
CA GLU A 247 7.12 -29.91 -14.69
C GLU A 247 8.16 -30.70 -13.89
N HIS A 248 9.18 -31.19 -14.58
CA HIS A 248 10.26 -31.94 -13.95
C HIS A 248 10.99 -31.11 -12.92
N ASP A 249 11.33 -29.86 -13.22
CA ASP A 249 12.12 -28.99 -12.35
C ASP A 249 11.29 -28.01 -11.53
N ALA A 250 10.01 -27.85 -11.83
CA ALA A 250 9.19 -26.82 -11.21
C ALA A 250 7.72 -27.24 -11.05
N VAL A 251 7.05 -26.57 -10.11
CA VAL A 251 5.59 -26.49 -10.09
C VAL A 251 5.17 -25.03 -10.17
N THR A 252 4.22 -24.72 -11.05
CA THR A 252 3.64 -23.39 -11.16
C THR A 252 2.20 -23.42 -10.64
N ILE A 253 1.93 -22.61 -9.61
CA ILE A 253 0.61 -22.47 -9.00
C ILE A 253 0.02 -21.11 -9.38
N GLY A 254 -1.13 -21.14 -10.03
CA GLY A 254 -1.76 -19.96 -10.61
C GLY A 254 -1.65 -19.94 -12.14
N PRO A 255 -2.34 -19.01 -12.79
CA PRO A 255 -3.21 -17.99 -12.19
C PRO A 255 -4.47 -18.58 -11.55
N TYR A 256 -5.00 -17.86 -10.55
CA TYR A 256 -6.41 -17.97 -10.18
C TYR A 256 -7.19 -17.02 -11.08
N ILE A 257 -8.20 -17.54 -11.78
CA ILE A 257 -9.01 -16.78 -12.71
C ILE A 257 -10.46 -16.86 -12.26
N ASP A 258 -11.05 -15.68 -12.07
CA ASP A 258 -12.45 -15.46 -11.74
C ASP A 258 -12.98 -14.33 -12.65
N PRO A 259 -14.02 -14.60 -13.47
CA PRO A 259 -14.55 -13.62 -14.42
C PRO A 259 -15.04 -12.32 -13.79
N SER A 260 -15.31 -12.31 -12.48
CA SER A 260 -15.79 -11.11 -11.78
C SER A 260 -14.72 -10.04 -11.53
N PHE A 261 -13.43 -10.40 -11.52
CA PHE A 261 -12.37 -9.44 -11.21
C PHE A 261 -11.00 -9.70 -11.86
N SER A 262 -10.73 -10.92 -12.32
CA SER A 262 -9.41 -11.25 -12.88
C SER A 262 -9.30 -10.90 -14.37
N PRO A 263 -8.09 -10.70 -14.91
CA PRO A 263 -7.90 -10.66 -16.36
C PRO A 263 -8.41 -11.94 -17.04
N CYS A 264 -8.84 -11.82 -18.31
CA CYS A 264 -9.27 -12.97 -19.08
C CYS A 264 -8.15 -14.02 -19.23
N PRO A 265 -8.46 -15.29 -19.52
CA PRO A 265 -7.45 -16.36 -19.57
C PRO A 265 -6.27 -16.05 -20.48
N GLN A 266 -6.52 -15.46 -21.65
CA GLN A 266 -5.47 -15.07 -22.58
C GLN A 266 -4.53 -13.99 -22.04
N CYS A 267 -5.01 -13.06 -21.21
CA CYS A 267 -4.15 -12.08 -20.55
C CYS A 267 -3.46 -12.67 -19.32
N ALA A 268 -4.19 -13.49 -18.56
CA ALA A 268 -3.72 -14.09 -17.33
C ALA A 268 -2.51 -15.01 -17.55
N THR A 269 -2.46 -15.69 -18.69
CA THR A 269 -1.36 -16.62 -19.05
C THR A 269 -0.37 -16.02 -20.05
N ALA A 270 -0.52 -14.73 -20.39
CA ALA A 270 0.31 -14.10 -21.41
C ALA A 270 1.78 -14.01 -20.96
N GLY A 271 2.68 -14.50 -21.81
CA GLY A 271 4.12 -14.44 -21.57
C GLY A 271 4.66 -15.59 -20.72
N GLU A 272 3.81 -16.56 -20.36
CA GLU A 272 4.30 -17.86 -19.90
C GLU A 272 5.00 -18.61 -21.04
N SER A 273 6.07 -19.33 -20.71
CA SER A 273 6.72 -20.27 -21.64
C SER A 273 5.89 -21.54 -21.81
N ASP A 274 6.20 -22.32 -22.85
CA ASP A 274 5.63 -23.65 -23.02
C ASP A 274 5.99 -24.56 -21.84
N PRO A 275 5.13 -25.54 -21.47
CA PRO A 275 5.43 -26.46 -20.39
C PRO A 275 6.71 -27.26 -20.63
N GLY A 276 7.56 -27.36 -19.60
CA GLY A 276 8.72 -28.24 -19.60
C GLY A 276 8.37 -29.74 -19.48
N PRO A 277 9.38 -30.62 -19.42
CA PRO A 277 9.19 -32.06 -19.33
C PRO A 277 8.32 -32.46 -18.13
N VAL A 278 7.58 -33.56 -18.25
CA VAL A 278 6.74 -34.10 -17.17
C VAL A 278 7.57 -34.48 -15.93
N PRO A 279 7.01 -34.34 -14.71
CA PRO A 279 7.69 -34.75 -13.49
C PRO A 279 7.95 -36.27 -13.45
N GLY A 280 9.15 -36.63 -13.00
CA GLY A 280 9.44 -38.01 -12.63
C GLY A 280 8.70 -38.42 -11.34
N PRO A 281 8.68 -39.72 -10.98
CA PRO A 281 7.88 -40.23 -9.86
C PRO A 281 8.11 -39.50 -8.54
N ASP A 282 9.37 -39.26 -8.16
CA ASP A 282 9.69 -38.61 -6.87
C ASP A 282 9.25 -37.14 -6.81
N ARG A 283 9.22 -36.46 -7.96
CA ARG A 283 8.85 -35.03 -8.05
C ARG A 283 7.34 -34.83 -8.23
N ARG A 284 6.65 -35.86 -8.72
CA ARG A 284 5.20 -35.90 -8.87
C ARG A 284 4.48 -35.69 -7.54
N ASP A 285 4.88 -36.43 -6.50
CA ASP A 285 4.30 -36.31 -5.16
C ASP A 285 4.46 -34.90 -4.59
N LEU A 286 5.62 -34.28 -4.83
CA LEU A 286 5.90 -32.92 -4.36
C LEU A 286 5.01 -31.89 -5.08
N ALA A 287 4.88 -31.99 -6.39
CA ALA A 287 4.01 -31.11 -7.18
C ALA A 287 2.53 -31.25 -6.77
N VAL A 288 2.05 -32.49 -6.61
CA VAL A 288 0.69 -32.82 -6.15
C VAL A 288 0.44 -32.25 -4.74
N GLY A 289 1.38 -32.45 -3.81
CA GLY A 289 1.26 -31.92 -2.45
C GLY A 289 1.22 -30.38 -2.41
N MET A 290 2.04 -29.70 -3.21
CA MET A 290 2.02 -28.24 -3.33
C MET A 290 0.71 -27.73 -3.93
N ALA A 291 0.17 -28.42 -4.93
CA ALA A 291 -1.12 -28.11 -5.54
C ALA A 291 -2.29 -28.28 -4.55
N ALA A 292 -2.36 -29.42 -3.87
CA ALA A 292 -3.38 -29.70 -2.86
C ALA A 292 -3.34 -28.68 -1.71
N ARG A 293 -2.13 -28.34 -1.23
CA ARG A 293 -1.93 -27.28 -0.24
C ARG A 293 -2.45 -25.93 -0.73
N ALA A 294 -2.19 -25.57 -1.99
CA ALA A 294 -2.64 -24.31 -2.56
C ALA A 294 -4.17 -24.22 -2.63
N VAL A 295 -4.84 -25.28 -3.08
CA VAL A 295 -6.30 -25.38 -3.12
C VAL A 295 -6.90 -25.26 -1.71
N ALA A 296 -6.37 -26.01 -0.74
CA ALA A 296 -6.84 -25.94 0.64
C ALA A 296 -6.63 -24.55 1.25
N ALA A 297 -5.48 -23.91 1.01
CA ALA A 297 -5.20 -22.56 1.48
C ALA A 297 -6.16 -21.51 0.90
N LEU A 298 -6.43 -21.61 -0.40
CA LEU A 298 -7.34 -20.73 -1.12
C LEU A 298 -8.77 -20.81 -0.58
N ILE A 299 -9.28 -22.01 -0.33
CA ILE A 299 -10.65 -22.25 0.15
C ILE A 299 -10.79 -21.94 1.65
N ALA A 300 -9.90 -22.51 2.47
CA ALA A 300 -9.98 -22.37 3.93
C ALA A 300 -9.72 -20.93 4.39
N ARG A 301 -8.92 -20.18 3.63
CA ARG A 301 -8.45 -18.83 3.99
C ARG A 301 -7.84 -18.79 5.39
N ALA A 302 -7.14 -19.86 5.77
CA ALA A 302 -6.46 -19.99 7.06
C ALA A 302 -4.93 -19.87 6.94
N THR A 303 -4.39 -19.89 5.73
CA THR A 303 -2.94 -19.76 5.49
C THR A 303 -2.69 -18.75 4.38
N MET A 304 -1.55 -18.05 4.44
CA MET A 304 -1.17 -17.12 3.37
C MET A 304 -0.92 -17.86 2.07
N ILE A 305 -1.40 -17.29 0.98
CA ILE A 305 -1.12 -17.71 -0.39
C ILE A 305 -0.98 -16.46 -1.27
N HIS A 306 -0.22 -16.57 -2.36
CA HIS A 306 0.02 -15.49 -3.33
C HIS A 306 -1.20 -15.22 -4.25
N LEU A 307 -2.17 -16.13 -4.25
CA LEU A 307 -3.42 -16.01 -5.01
C LEU A 307 -4.38 -14.99 -4.36
N PRO A 308 -5.20 -14.29 -5.14
CA PRO A 308 -5.36 -14.41 -6.59
C PRO A 308 -4.43 -13.48 -7.40
N GLY A 309 -3.58 -12.71 -6.75
CA GLY A 309 -2.82 -11.62 -7.38
C GLY A 309 -1.73 -12.10 -8.35
N ASP A 310 -1.07 -13.19 -7.99
CA ASP A 310 0.13 -13.65 -8.68
C ASP A 310 0.04 -15.11 -9.17
N ILE A 311 0.96 -15.46 -10.06
CA ILE A 311 1.35 -16.81 -10.45
C ILE A 311 2.69 -17.09 -9.79
N ARG A 312 2.84 -18.24 -9.14
CA ARG A 312 4.07 -18.63 -8.48
C ARG A 312 4.69 -19.84 -9.14
N ARG A 313 5.90 -19.70 -9.67
CA ARG A 313 6.74 -20.84 -10.09
C ARG A 313 7.71 -21.19 -8.98
N ILE A 314 7.72 -22.45 -8.55
CA ILE A 314 8.57 -22.97 -7.49
C ILE A 314 9.51 -24.00 -8.11
N ASP A 315 10.81 -23.78 -7.97
CA ASP A 315 11.85 -24.75 -8.33
C ASP A 315 11.86 -25.90 -7.32
N LEU A 316 11.70 -27.14 -7.80
CA LEU A 316 11.53 -28.32 -6.95
C LEU A 316 12.84 -28.84 -6.34
N GLU A 317 14.00 -28.33 -6.77
CA GLU A 317 15.30 -28.70 -6.22
C GLU A 317 15.74 -27.75 -5.12
N THR A 318 15.54 -26.45 -5.33
CA THR A 318 16.02 -25.37 -4.46
C THR A 318 14.91 -24.75 -3.59
N PHE A 319 13.64 -25.03 -3.90
CA PHE A 319 12.46 -24.38 -3.31
C PHE A 319 12.43 -22.85 -3.45
N ARG A 320 13.28 -22.29 -4.32
CA ARG A 320 13.18 -20.88 -4.72
C ARG A 320 11.93 -20.69 -5.54
N HIS A 321 11.30 -19.53 -5.38
CA HIS A 321 10.13 -19.20 -6.15
C HIS A 321 10.23 -17.83 -6.79
N THR A 322 9.48 -17.67 -7.88
CA THR A 322 9.28 -16.40 -8.58
C THR A 322 7.79 -16.14 -8.72
N ASP A 323 7.38 -14.91 -8.40
CA ASP A 323 5.99 -14.47 -8.49
C ASP A 323 5.80 -13.53 -9.69
N HIS A 324 4.72 -13.75 -10.44
CA HIS A 324 4.36 -12.99 -11.63
C HIS A 324 2.92 -12.48 -11.53
N PRO A 325 2.68 -11.16 -11.57
CA PRO A 325 1.35 -10.60 -11.41
C PRO A 325 0.45 -10.89 -12.62
N VAL A 326 -0.77 -11.30 -12.36
CA VAL A 326 -1.78 -11.60 -13.39
C VAL A 326 -2.33 -10.30 -13.94
N THR A 327 -1.88 -9.87 -15.12
CA THR A 327 -2.07 -8.49 -15.60
C THR A 327 -2.84 -8.41 -16.93
N THR A 328 -3.83 -7.53 -17.02
CA THR A 328 -4.52 -7.23 -18.27
C THR A 328 -3.57 -6.60 -19.30
N ARG A 329 -3.59 -7.10 -20.53
CA ARG A 329 -2.84 -6.52 -21.65
C ARG A 329 -3.60 -5.31 -22.22
N PRO A 330 -2.97 -4.14 -22.36
CA PRO A 330 -3.57 -3.00 -23.04
C PRO A 330 -4.11 -3.37 -24.42
N GLY A 331 -5.31 -2.88 -24.75
CA GLY A 331 -6.00 -3.20 -26.00
C GLY A 331 -6.79 -4.51 -26.02
N CYS A 332 -6.65 -5.41 -25.02
CA CYS A 332 -7.38 -6.68 -25.02
C CYS A 332 -8.91 -6.50 -25.11
N PRO A 333 -9.60 -7.08 -26.11
CA PRO A 333 -11.02 -6.83 -26.34
C PRO A 333 -11.96 -7.46 -25.28
N ILE A 334 -11.43 -8.32 -24.41
CA ILE A 334 -12.21 -9.03 -23.40
C ILE A 334 -12.18 -8.32 -22.05
N CYS A 335 -10.99 -7.89 -21.61
CA CYS A 335 -10.79 -7.40 -20.24
C CYS A 335 -10.01 -6.09 -20.13
N SER A 336 -9.57 -5.50 -21.25
CA SER A 336 -9.03 -4.13 -21.25
C SER A 336 -10.17 -3.12 -21.30
N ILE A 337 -10.07 -2.07 -20.50
CA ILE A 337 -10.99 -0.92 -20.55
C ILE A 337 -10.96 -0.26 -21.95
N THR A 338 -9.81 -0.29 -22.62
CA THR A 338 -9.64 0.19 -24.00
C THR A 338 -10.13 -0.78 -25.07
N GLY A 339 -10.58 -1.97 -24.69
CA GLY A 339 -10.86 -3.10 -25.58
C GLY A 339 -12.32 -3.26 -26.00
N GLY A 340 -13.28 -2.64 -25.32
CA GLY A 340 -14.66 -2.59 -25.82
C GLY A 340 -15.75 -2.44 -24.75
N SER A 341 -16.46 -1.31 -24.80
CA SER A 341 -17.87 -1.24 -24.37
C SER A 341 -18.71 -0.24 -25.19
N GLY A 342 -18.20 0.28 -26.30
CA GLY A 342 -19.02 0.99 -27.28
C GLY A 342 -19.43 -0.01 -28.36
N GLN A 343 -20.69 0.02 -28.80
CA GLN A 343 -21.00 -0.41 -30.17
C GLN A 343 -19.95 0.26 -31.07
N ALA A 344 -19.05 -0.53 -31.66
CA ALA A 344 -18.15 -0.01 -32.68
C ALA A 344 -19.05 0.43 -33.83
N ASP A 345 -19.38 1.71 -33.85
CA ASP A 345 -19.92 2.33 -35.06
C ASP A 345 -18.81 2.17 -36.11
N GLU A 346 -19.14 1.86 -37.36
CA GLU A 346 -18.14 1.69 -38.44
C GLU A 346 -17.27 2.94 -38.68
N SER A 347 -17.53 4.03 -37.96
CA SER A 347 -16.76 5.28 -37.94
C SER A 347 -15.62 5.33 -36.92
N ASP A 348 -15.58 4.44 -35.93
CA ASP A 348 -14.43 4.34 -35.02
C ASP A 348 -13.29 3.61 -35.73
N GLY A 349 -12.15 4.29 -35.88
CA GLY A 349 -10.97 3.78 -36.59
C GLY A 349 -10.46 2.42 -36.10
N PRO A 350 -9.40 1.87 -36.73
CA PRO A 350 -8.93 0.52 -36.43
C PRO A 350 -8.67 0.34 -34.93
N SER A 351 -9.26 -0.72 -34.34
CA SER A 351 -9.09 -1.07 -32.93
C SER A 351 -7.60 -1.07 -32.57
N ALA A 352 -7.23 -0.38 -31.49
CA ALA A 352 -5.85 -0.32 -31.03
C ALA A 352 -5.27 -1.73 -30.90
N PRO A 353 -4.02 -1.97 -31.36
CA PRO A 353 -3.43 -3.30 -31.32
C PRO A 353 -3.33 -3.80 -29.88
N VAL A 354 -3.67 -5.08 -29.67
CA VAL A 354 -3.48 -5.74 -28.37
C VAL A 354 -1.99 -5.88 -28.11
N ALA A 355 -1.51 -5.35 -26.99
CA ALA A 355 -0.12 -5.51 -26.59
C ALA A 355 0.22 -7.00 -26.44
N GLN A 356 1.40 -7.43 -26.88
CA GLN A 356 1.82 -8.83 -26.76
C GLN A 356 1.92 -9.27 -25.29
N SER A 357 2.46 -8.39 -24.44
CA SER A 357 2.58 -8.57 -23.00
C SER A 357 2.19 -7.29 -22.25
N ALA A 358 1.86 -7.43 -20.96
CA ALA A 358 1.57 -6.27 -20.13
C ALA A 358 2.84 -5.44 -19.87
N PRO A 359 2.79 -4.10 -20.03
CA PRO A 359 3.93 -3.24 -19.79
C PRO A 359 4.32 -3.25 -18.30
N VAL A 360 5.57 -2.88 -18.00
CA VAL A 360 6.11 -2.90 -16.63
C VAL A 360 5.28 -2.09 -15.64
N GLY A 361 4.75 -0.93 -16.04
CA GLY A 361 3.88 -0.11 -15.21
C GLY A 361 2.58 -0.83 -14.84
N ALA A 362 1.92 -1.49 -15.79
CA ALA A 362 0.71 -2.26 -15.52
C ALA A 362 0.99 -3.46 -14.60
N ARG A 363 2.12 -4.14 -14.81
CA ARG A 363 2.55 -5.25 -13.95
C ARG A 363 2.86 -4.77 -12.53
N TYR A 364 3.53 -3.63 -12.39
CA TYR A 364 3.79 -3.02 -11.09
C TYR A 364 2.48 -2.68 -10.38
N GLU A 365 1.56 -2.00 -11.06
CA GLU A 365 0.25 -1.63 -10.50
C GLU A 365 -0.55 -2.86 -10.04
N GLN A 366 -0.48 -3.95 -10.81
CA GLN A 366 -1.11 -5.20 -10.44
C GLN A 366 -0.41 -5.88 -9.24
N ALA A 367 0.92 -5.92 -9.22
CA ALA A 367 1.70 -6.54 -8.14
C ALA A 367 1.52 -5.86 -6.78
N VAL A 368 1.10 -4.60 -6.77
CA VAL A 368 0.83 -3.83 -5.55
C VAL A 368 -0.67 -3.54 -5.36
N ALA A 369 -1.52 -4.12 -6.20
CA ALA A 369 -2.96 -3.94 -6.11
C ALA A 369 -3.48 -4.52 -4.79
N ILE A 370 -4.48 -3.84 -4.22
CA ILE A 370 -5.24 -4.40 -3.10
C ILE A 370 -6.00 -5.61 -3.65
N PRO A 371 -5.93 -6.79 -3.00
CA PRO A 371 -6.68 -7.96 -3.43
C PRO A 371 -8.19 -7.64 -3.53
N PRO A 372 -8.94 -8.34 -4.39
CA PRO A 372 -10.40 -8.23 -4.44
C PRO A 372 -11.00 -8.39 -3.04
N ALA A 373 -12.14 -7.74 -2.77
CA ALA A 373 -12.73 -7.69 -1.43
C ALA A 373 -12.89 -9.07 -0.77
N GLY A 374 -13.26 -10.10 -1.56
CA GLY A 374 -13.37 -11.48 -1.11
C GLY A 374 -12.06 -12.11 -0.64
N PHE A 375 -10.90 -11.56 -1.04
CA PHE A 375 -9.53 -12.02 -0.77
C PHE A 375 -8.70 -11.09 0.12
N VAL A 376 -9.29 -10.01 0.64
CA VAL A 376 -8.62 -9.15 1.61
C VAL A 376 -8.42 -9.89 2.93
N ASP A 377 -7.20 -9.85 3.45
CA ASP A 377 -6.84 -10.42 4.75
C ASP A 377 -6.92 -9.37 5.85
N SER A 378 -7.76 -9.61 6.86
CA SER A 378 -7.96 -8.71 8.00
C SER A 378 -6.68 -8.45 8.81
N LYS A 379 -5.72 -9.40 8.79
CA LYS A 379 -4.42 -9.24 9.47
C LYS A 379 -3.57 -8.11 8.90
N GLY A 380 -3.73 -7.76 7.62
CA GLY A 380 -3.03 -6.64 6.98
C GLY A 380 -3.35 -5.30 7.67
N HIS A 381 -4.61 -5.12 8.06
CA HIS A 381 -5.10 -3.91 8.72
C HIS A 381 -4.51 -3.69 10.12
N GLN A 382 -4.27 -4.77 10.87
CA GLN A 382 -3.65 -4.69 12.20
C GLN A 382 -2.23 -4.09 12.18
N GLN A 383 -1.53 -4.12 11.04
CA GLN A 383 -0.19 -3.54 10.92
C GLN A 383 -0.17 -2.04 11.24
N HIS A 384 -1.26 -1.31 11.02
CA HIS A 384 -1.33 0.13 11.26
C HIS A 384 -1.07 0.53 12.72
N TYR A 385 -1.36 -0.36 13.66
CA TYR A 385 -1.23 -0.10 15.11
C TYR A 385 0.14 -0.49 15.68
N LYS A 386 1.06 -1.00 14.85
CA LYS A 386 2.41 -1.32 15.31
C LYS A 386 3.14 -0.06 15.80
N PRO A 387 3.79 -0.09 16.97
CA PRO A 387 4.56 1.05 17.48
C PRO A 387 5.62 1.58 16.50
N SER A 388 6.25 0.71 15.70
CA SER A 388 7.16 1.13 14.62
C SER A 388 6.47 2.04 13.61
N ASN A 389 5.23 1.73 13.21
CA ASN A 389 4.48 2.49 12.22
C ASN A 389 3.95 3.83 12.77
N LEU A 390 3.63 3.89 14.07
CA LEU A 390 3.29 5.14 14.74
C LEU A 390 4.51 6.06 14.87
N ARG A 391 5.70 5.51 15.16
CA ARG A 391 6.96 6.27 15.19
C ARG A 391 7.31 6.88 13.83
N LEU A 392 7.09 6.16 12.73
CA LEU A 392 7.33 6.68 11.37
C LEU A 392 6.57 7.98 11.07
N GLN A 393 5.39 8.19 11.68
CA GLN A 393 4.64 9.44 11.51
C GLN A 393 5.38 10.66 12.05
N ARG A 394 6.22 10.46 13.08
CA ARG A 394 7.03 11.49 13.76
C ARG A 394 8.49 11.53 13.29
N GLU A 395 8.87 10.72 12.30
CA GLU A 395 10.21 10.74 11.71
C GLU A 395 10.28 11.89 10.68
N PHE A 396 10.72 13.05 11.13
CA PHE A 396 10.95 14.23 10.29
C PHE A 396 12.40 14.25 9.80
N ARG A 397 12.60 14.72 8.57
CA ARG A 397 13.94 15.06 8.10
C ARG A 397 14.35 16.41 8.64
N ASP A 398 15.64 16.58 8.86
CA ASP A 398 16.20 17.82 9.36
C ASP A 398 17.51 18.18 8.65
N TRP A 399 17.77 19.48 8.56
CA TRP A 399 18.97 20.08 7.99
C TRP A 399 19.60 21.02 9.02
N PRO A 400 20.30 20.48 10.04
CA PRO A 400 20.82 21.27 11.17
C PRO A 400 21.88 22.30 10.77
N ASN A 401 22.62 22.04 9.70
CA ASN A 401 23.73 22.89 9.25
C ASN A 401 23.33 23.91 8.17
N CYS A 402 22.08 23.88 7.70
CA CYS A 402 21.60 24.80 6.67
C CYS A 402 21.02 26.09 7.31
N PRO A 403 21.27 27.28 6.73
CA PRO A 403 20.59 28.50 7.16
C PRO A 403 19.07 28.34 7.10
N ARG A 404 18.36 28.73 8.18
CA ARG A 404 16.91 28.61 8.29
C ARG A 404 16.22 29.96 8.27
N THR A 405 15.10 30.01 7.56
CA THR A 405 14.15 31.12 7.58
C THR A 405 12.83 30.60 8.16
N LEU A 406 12.44 31.11 9.33
CA LEU A 406 11.13 30.79 9.91
C LEU A 406 10.02 31.40 9.05
N LEU A 407 8.97 30.63 8.80
CA LEU A 407 7.82 31.11 8.05
C LEU A 407 6.76 31.70 9.01
N PRO A 408 6.04 32.75 8.58
CA PRO A 408 4.86 33.23 9.32
C PRO A 408 3.78 32.15 9.37
N ASP A 409 2.93 32.18 10.39
CA ASP A 409 1.81 31.23 10.51
C ASP A 409 0.88 31.31 9.28
N ALA A 410 0.29 30.18 8.89
CA ALA A 410 -0.61 30.11 7.75
C ALA A 410 -1.82 31.03 7.93
N ASP A 411 -2.08 31.89 6.93
CA ASP A 411 -3.16 32.87 6.95
C ASP A 411 -4.49 32.21 6.53
N LEU A 412 -5.14 31.56 7.49
CA LEU A 412 -6.42 30.88 7.26
C LEU A 412 -7.58 31.87 7.01
N GLU A 413 -7.46 33.12 7.46
CA GLU A 413 -8.49 34.14 7.25
C GLU A 413 -8.60 34.51 5.78
N ARG A 414 -7.48 34.61 5.05
CA ARG A 414 -7.48 34.83 3.59
C ARG A 414 -8.18 33.72 2.80
N LEU A 415 -8.31 32.53 3.38
CA LEU A 415 -8.99 31.38 2.79
C LEU A 415 -10.48 31.33 3.13
N ASN A 416 -10.97 32.19 4.03
CA ASN A 416 -12.36 32.24 4.45
C ASN A 416 -13.24 32.92 3.39
N ARG A 417 -13.38 32.24 2.24
CA ARG A 417 -14.18 32.67 1.08
C ARG A 417 -15.26 31.61 0.77
N PRO A 418 -16.42 31.99 0.21
CA PRO A 418 -17.48 31.03 -0.12
C PRO A 418 -17.02 29.97 -1.14
N TRP A 419 -17.31 28.70 -0.87
CA TRP A 419 -17.12 27.59 -1.81
C TRP A 419 -18.48 27.14 -2.38
N PRO A 420 -18.64 26.97 -3.72
CA PRO A 420 -17.66 27.18 -4.78
C PRO A 420 -17.53 28.65 -5.19
N LEU A 421 -16.33 29.04 -5.63
CA LEU A 421 -16.03 30.36 -6.19
C LEU A 421 -16.75 30.48 -7.57
N GLY A 422 -17.95 31.06 -7.63
CA GLY A 422 -18.76 31.18 -8.87
C GLY A 422 -18.17 32.13 -9.93
N GLY A 423 -18.49 32.02 -11.22
CA GLY A 423 -19.74 31.48 -11.78
C GLY A 423 -19.84 31.20 -13.30
N ALA A 424 -21.10 31.05 -13.71
CA ALA A 424 -21.71 30.73 -15.02
C ALA A 424 -21.50 29.28 -15.55
N GLY A 425 -22.56 28.45 -15.45
CA GLY A 425 -22.63 27.15 -16.14
C GLY A 425 -23.16 25.95 -15.33
N ALA A 426 -23.80 26.13 -14.18
CA ALA A 426 -24.43 25.02 -13.44
C ALA A 426 -25.84 24.70 -13.96
N GLN A 427 -25.96 24.34 -15.24
CA GLN A 427 -27.10 23.60 -15.78
C GLN A 427 -26.63 22.64 -16.87
N ALA A 428 -26.23 21.44 -16.47
CA ALA A 428 -26.37 20.20 -17.24
C ALA A 428 -25.89 19.02 -16.37
N ALA A 429 -26.79 18.47 -15.56
CA ALA A 429 -26.64 17.11 -15.07
C ALA A 429 -27.00 16.17 -16.22
N GLY A 430 -26.03 15.42 -16.75
CA GLY A 430 -26.28 14.40 -17.77
C GLY A 430 -25.04 13.84 -18.47
N SER A 431 -24.50 12.76 -17.92
CA SER A 431 -23.66 11.74 -18.59
C SER A 431 -22.23 12.10 -19.07
N SER A 432 -21.34 11.12 -18.86
CA SER A 432 -19.95 10.98 -19.32
C SER A 432 -18.90 11.87 -18.62
N GLY A 433 -18.04 11.21 -17.83
CA GLY A 433 -16.89 11.84 -17.18
C GLY A 433 -15.79 12.15 -18.19
N THR A 434 -15.60 13.43 -18.49
CA THR A 434 -14.38 13.99 -19.06
C THR A 434 -13.63 14.75 -17.96
N PRO A 435 -12.30 14.69 -17.87
CA PRO A 435 -11.56 15.52 -16.92
C PRO A 435 -11.79 16.99 -17.26
N VAL A 436 -11.97 17.83 -16.23
CA VAL A 436 -12.01 19.29 -16.39
C VAL A 436 -10.66 19.72 -16.97
N SER A 437 -10.64 19.99 -18.27
CA SER A 437 -9.48 20.53 -18.97
C SER A 437 -9.11 21.88 -18.37
N ASP A 438 -7.80 22.14 -18.30
CA ASP A 438 -7.25 23.49 -18.13
C ASP A 438 -8.02 24.43 -19.06
N ARG A 439 -8.68 25.44 -18.47
CA ARG A 439 -9.30 26.50 -19.25
C ARG A 439 -8.19 27.23 -20.00
N THR A 440 -8.02 26.92 -21.27
CA THR A 440 -7.42 27.84 -22.23
C THR A 440 -8.27 29.11 -22.22
N VAL A 441 -7.68 30.20 -21.73
CA VAL A 441 -8.29 31.52 -21.67
C VAL A 441 -8.34 32.10 -23.08
N SER A 442 -9.46 31.92 -23.77
CA SER A 442 -9.75 32.68 -25.00
C SER A 442 -11.10 33.39 -24.94
N ASP A 443 -11.65 33.65 -23.75
CA ASP A 443 -12.96 34.31 -23.62
C ASP A 443 -13.03 35.31 -22.44
N ARG A 444 -12.02 36.18 -22.34
CA ARG A 444 -12.10 37.43 -21.56
C ARG A 444 -11.89 38.61 -22.50
N THR A 445 -12.98 39.23 -22.93
CA THR A 445 -12.98 40.62 -23.35
C THR A 445 -13.34 41.47 -22.13
N ASP A 446 -12.35 41.92 -21.38
CA ASP A 446 -12.54 43.00 -20.41
C ASP A 446 -11.23 43.78 -20.24
N ASP A 447 -11.19 44.98 -20.84
CA ASP A 447 -10.08 45.94 -20.81
C ASP A 447 -10.00 46.64 -19.45
N GLY A 448 -9.48 45.94 -18.43
CA GLY A 448 -9.08 46.51 -17.14
C GLY A 448 -7.56 46.39 -16.93
N PRO A 449 -6.91 47.29 -16.16
CA PRO A 449 -5.47 47.20 -15.93
C PRO A 449 -5.13 45.89 -15.20
N GLU A 450 -4.36 45.02 -15.85
CA GLU A 450 -3.85 43.78 -15.26
C GLU A 450 -3.04 44.11 -13.99
N ALA A 451 -3.42 43.52 -12.85
CA ALA A 451 -2.64 43.62 -11.63
C ALA A 451 -1.24 43.01 -11.85
N PRO A 452 -0.17 43.62 -11.32
CA PRO A 452 1.19 43.13 -11.55
C PRO A 452 1.36 41.68 -11.07
N ILE A 453 1.84 40.82 -11.96
CA ILE A 453 2.02 39.37 -11.78
C ILE A 453 3.32 39.10 -11.00
N GLY A 454 3.35 39.49 -9.74
CA GLY A 454 4.56 39.42 -8.91
C GLY A 454 4.89 38.02 -8.36
N ARG A 455 6.06 37.93 -7.73
CA ARG A 455 6.44 36.81 -6.84
C ARG A 455 5.44 36.68 -5.67
N PRO A 456 5.13 35.45 -5.21
CA PRO A 456 4.33 35.29 -4.01
C PRO A 456 5.03 35.92 -2.80
N THR A 457 4.26 36.55 -1.93
CA THR A 457 4.74 37.04 -0.64
C THR A 457 5.17 35.87 0.25
N LEU A 458 6.01 36.14 1.27
CA LEU A 458 6.43 35.11 2.21
C LEU A 458 5.23 34.47 2.97
N THR A 459 4.21 35.26 3.29
CA THR A 459 2.98 34.78 3.94
C THR A 459 2.15 33.87 3.02
N GLU A 460 2.04 34.20 1.74
CA GLU A 460 1.35 33.35 0.77
C GLU A 460 2.09 32.03 0.55
N LEU A 461 3.40 32.09 0.36
CA LEU A 461 4.24 30.89 0.25
C LEU A 461 4.13 30.01 1.51
N ALA A 462 4.17 30.63 2.70
CA ALA A 462 4.00 29.94 3.98
C ALA A 462 2.65 29.23 4.08
N THR A 463 1.56 29.93 3.73
CA THR A 463 0.20 29.38 3.75
C THR A 463 0.06 28.19 2.80
N VAL A 464 0.62 28.31 1.59
CA VAL A 464 0.65 27.22 0.60
C VAL A 464 1.39 25.99 1.14
N LEU A 465 2.61 26.18 1.66
CA LEU A 465 3.43 25.07 2.17
C LEU A 465 2.82 24.42 3.42
N ALA A 466 2.30 25.23 4.35
CA ALA A 466 1.65 24.73 5.56
C ALA A 466 0.50 23.78 5.24
N LEU A 467 -0.38 24.18 4.32
CA LEU A 467 -1.58 23.42 3.99
C LEU A 467 -1.29 22.24 3.06
N ALA A 468 -0.40 22.40 2.08
CA ALA A 468 -0.10 21.35 1.12
C ALA A 468 0.75 20.22 1.71
N VAL A 469 1.72 20.54 2.56
CA VAL A 469 2.75 19.58 3.04
C VAL A 469 3.04 19.67 4.55
N GLY A 470 2.51 20.67 5.25
CA GLY A 470 2.78 20.91 6.68
C GLY A 470 1.89 20.13 7.67
N VAL A 471 2.10 20.43 8.95
CA VAL A 471 1.35 19.88 10.09
C VAL A 471 0.25 20.86 10.55
N ARG A 472 -0.88 20.33 11.04
CA ARG A 472 -2.07 21.11 11.45
C ARG A 472 -1.98 21.67 12.86
N GLU A 473 -1.33 20.95 13.76
CA GLU A 473 -1.11 21.42 15.14
C GLU A 473 0.37 21.80 15.27
N PRO A 474 0.71 22.98 15.80
CA PRO A 474 2.10 23.35 16.00
C PRO A 474 2.71 22.46 17.08
N LEU A 475 3.89 21.89 16.83
CA LEU A 475 4.73 21.23 17.84
C LEU A 475 5.58 22.24 18.62
N ARG A 476 5.21 23.54 18.60
CA ARG A 476 5.76 24.50 19.57
C ARG A 476 5.41 23.98 20.97
N PRO A 477 6.34 23.94 21.94
CA PRO A 477 6.01 23.54 23.30
C PRO A 477 4.91 24.49 23.83
N GLN A 478 3.67 24.02 23.92
CA GLN A 478 2.67 24.66 24.76
C GLN A 478 3.02 24.31 26.21
N GLU A 479 2.89 25.28 27.11
CA GLU A 479 2.95 25.03 28.56
C GLU A 479 1.97 23.90 28.88
N GLN A 480 2.47 22.83 29.49
CA GLN A 480 1.68 21.64 29.80
C GLN A 480 0.57 22.02 30.79
N ASP A 481 -0.68 22.02 30.34
CA ASP A 481 -1.83 21.93 31.24
C ASP A 481 -1.73 20.59 31.99
N ALA A 482 -1.53 20.66 33.30
CA ALA A 482 -1.35 19.49 34.17
C ALA A 482 -2.57 18.54 34.21
N ASP A 483 -3.73 19.01 33.73
CA ASP A 483 -5.00 18.28 33.66
C ASP A 483 -5.42 17.90 32.22
N ALA A 484 -4.60 18.16 31.21
CA ALA A 484 -4.85 17.63 29.87
C ALA A 484 -4.71 16.09 29.92
N PRO A 485 -5.65 15.32 29.32
CA PRO A 485 -5.47 13.87 29.20
C PRO A 485 -4.10 13.61 28.59
N ALA A 486 -3.39 12.57 29.04
CA ALA A 486 -2.13 12.10 28.47
C ALA A 486 -2.35 11.53 27.06
N ASP A 487 -2.89 12.36 26.19
CA ASP A 487 -3.16 12.15 24.80
C ASP A 487 -1.86 12.53 24.11
N ALA A 488 -1.04 11.53 23.78
CA ALA A 488 -0.01 11.74 22.76
C ALA A 488 -0.76 12.01 21.46
N SER A 489 -1.24 13.24 21.27
CA SER A 489 -2.14 13.63 20.19
C SER A 489 -1.59 13.08 18.89
N LYS A 490 -2.41 12.28 18.20
CA LYS A 490 -2.05 11.72 16.90
C LYS A 490 -1.60 12.88 16.02
N LEU A 491 -0.36 12.83 15.50
CA LEU A 491 0.17 13.90 14.65
C LEU A 491 -0.85 14.22 13.56
N ARG A 492 -1.23 15.48 13.39
CA ARG A 492 -2.21 15.88 12.38
C ARG A 492 -1.51 16.62 11.25
N ARG A 493 -1.79 16.23 10.02
CA ARG A 493 -1.37 16.92 8.80
C ARG A 493 -2.60 17.49 8.11
N TRP A 494 -2.44 18.60 7.40
CA TRP A 494 -3.51 19.19 6.59
C TRP A 494 -3.87 18.26 5.43
N THR A 495 -2.84 17.75 4.76
CA THR A 495 -2.96 16.73 3.72
C THR A 495 -2.32 15.45 4.23
N ALA A 496 -3.14 14.45 4.53
CA ALA A 496 -2.70 13.15 5.02
C ALA A 496 -3.16 12.04 4.07
N ALA A 497 -2.21 11.41 3.41
CA ALA A 497 -2.38 10.12 2.74
C ALA A 497 -1.29 9.15 3.26
N GLY A 498 -1.18 7.93 2.71
CA GLY A 498 -0.17 6.96 3.17
C GLY A 498 -0.22 6.60 4.67
N GLY A 499 -1.38 6.69 5.33
CA GLY A 499 -1.50 6.41 6.76
C GLY A 499 -0.80 7.43 7.66
N ASN A 500 -0.75 8.70 7.24
CA ASN A 500 -0.22 9.85 7.98
C ASN A 500 1.30 9.83 8.21
N ILE A 501 2.04 9.03 7.42
CA ILE A 501 3.51 8.95 7.51
C ILE A 501 4.18 10.27 7.12
N GLY A 502 3.58 11.03 6.21
CA GLY A 502 4.15 12.28 5.70
C GLY A 502 5.40 11.99 4.87
N SER A 503 5.18 11.54 3.63
CA SER A 503 6.26 11.21 2.69
C SER A 503 6.59 12.34 1.73
N VAL A 504 5.77 13.39 1.65
CA VAL A 504 5.98 14.47 0.69
C VAL A 504 6.97 15.48 1.25
N THR A 505 7.92 15.89 0.43
CA THR A 505 8.81 17.00 0.74
C THR A 505 8.73 18.04 -0.35
N ALA A 506 8.60 19.30 0.06
CA ALA A 506 8.56 20.43 -0.84
C ALA A 506 9.91 21.13 -0.88
N TYR A 507 10.41 21.36 -2.08
CA TYR A 507 11.55 22.23 -2.34
C TYR A 507 11.06 23.49 -3.04
N VAL A 508 11.59 24.65 -2.65
CA VAL A 508 11.27 25.94 -3.24
C VAL A 508 12.51 26.51 -3.92
N LEU A 509 12.40 26.72 -5.21
CA LEU A 509 13.44 27.25 -6.08
C LEU A 509 13.14 28.72 -6.34
N VAL A 510 13.94 29.61 -5.75
CA VAL A 510 13.80 31.06 -5.87
C VAL A 510 14.87 31.57 -6.84
N PRO A 511 14.49 32.07 -8.02
CA PRO A 511 15.44 32.54 -9.01
C PRO A 511 16.10 33.85 -8.61
N ASP A 512 17.30 34.10 -9.14
CA ASP A 512 17.98 35.38 -9.03
C ASP A 512 17.38 36.36 -10.05
N ALA A 513 16.36 37.11 -9.63
CA ALA A 513 15.86 38.26 -10.39
C ALA A 513 16.57 39.47 -9.81
N GLY A 514 17.51 40.04 -10.58
CA GLY A 514 18.29 41.21 -10.17
C GLY A 514 17.40 42.26 -9.48
N ALA A 515 17.91 42.85 -8.40
CA ALA A 515 17.15 43.65 -7.45
C ALA A 515 16.26 44.72 -8.10
N SER A 516 14.95 44.51 -8.10
CA SER A 516 13.95 45.55 -8.30
C SER A 516 12.97 45.50 -7.11
N GLY A 517 13.38 46.12 -6.00
CA GLY A 517 12.55 46.24 -4.80
C GLY A 517 12.06 47.67 -4.63
N ASP A 518 10.74 47.84 -4.63
CA ASP A 518 10.07 49.05 -4.13
C ASP A 518 10.02 48.98 -2.59
N ALA A 519 10.36 50.07 -1.91
CA ALA A 519 10.84 50.10 -0.52
C ALA A 519 9.75 49.91 0.58
N GLY A 520 8.62 49.27 0.27
CA GLY A 520 7.44 49.21 1.15
C GLY A 520 6.88 47.82 1.47
N SER A 521 7.33 46.76 0.78
CA SER A 521 6.83 45.39 0.99
C SER A 521 7.78 44.56 1.87
N PRO A 522 7.28 43.60 2.68
CA PRO A 522 8.14 42.68 3.43
C PRO A 522 9.14 42.00 2.48
N ALA A 523 10.40 41.93 2.89
CA ALA A 523 11.49 41.50 2.01
C ALA A 523 11.20 40.11 1.42
N PRO A 524 11.30 39.94 0.08
CA PRO A 524 11.09 38.65 -0.55
C PRO A 524 12.15 37.65 -0.09
N LEU A 525 11.80 36.36 -0.10
CA LEU A 525 12.75 35.29 0.16
C LEU A 525 13.96 35.43 -0.79
N ALA A 526 15.18 35.32 -0.23
CA ALA A 526 16.40 35.47 -1.01
C ALA A 526 16.48 34.41 -2.14
N PRO A 527 17.18 34.68 -3.25
CA PRO A 527 17.43 33.67 -4.28
C PRO A 527 18.17 32.45 -3.71
N GLY A 528 17.72 31.25 -4.06
CA GLY A 528 18.25 30.01 -3.50
C GLY A 528 17.37 28.80 -3.76
N VAL A 529 17.90 27.62 -3.44
CA VAL A 529 17.13 26.38 -3.34
C VAL A 529 16.88 26.11 -1.87
N TYR A 530 15.61 25.96 -1.51
CA TYR A 530 15.16 25.75 -0.14
C TYR A 530 14.42 24.41 -0.02
N THR A 531 14.57 23.74 1.12
CA THR A 531 13.69 22.63 1.52
C THR A 531 12.76 23.08 2.64
N TYR A 532 11.51 22.63 2.60
CA TYR A 532 10.53 22.93 3.64
C TYR A 532 10.61 21.93 4.79
N ILE A 533 10.91 22.44 5.99
CA ILE A 533 10.92 21.69 7.25
C ILE A 533 9.53 21.79 7.87
N GLU A 534 8.72 20.76 7.63
CA GLU A 534 7.31 20.68 8.01
C GLU A 534 7.05 20.76 9.53
N HIS A 535 7.95 20.22 10.36
CA HIS A 535 7.82 20.21 11.82
C HIS A 535 7.99 21.62 12.41
N ASP A 536 8.97 22.37 11.89
CA ASP A 536 9.35 23.69 12.38
C ASP A 536 8.61 24.84 11.67
N HIS A 537 7.88 24.52 10.59
CA HIS A 537 7.34 25.49 9.66
C HIS A 537 8.42 26.50 9.20
N ALA A 538 9.49 25.98 8.60
CA ALA A 538 10.67 26.75 8.21
C ALA A 538 11.20 26.34 6.83
N LEU A 539 11.95 27.22 6.18
CA LEU A 539 12.73 26.92 4.98
C LEU A 539 14.21 26.82 5.33
N ALA A 540 14.86 25.72 4.96
CA ALA A 540 16.31 25.57 5.05
C ALA A 540 16.94 25.74 3.66
N GLN A 541 17.93 26.62 3.53
CA GLN A 541 18.65 26.83 2.27
C GLN A 541 19.63 25.68 2.03
N VAL A 542 19.40 24.88 0.99
CA VAL A 542 20.18 23.68 0.66
C VAL A 542 21.09 23.89 -0.54
N GLY A 543 20.89 24.95 -1.31
CA GLY A 543 21.70 25.23 -2.50
C GLY A 543 21.64 26.69 -2.97
N PRO A 544 22.54 27.05 -3.90
CA PRO A 544 22.53 28.34 -4.58
C PRO A 544 21.27 28.49 -5.46
N PRO A 545 20.93 29.70 -5.94
CA PRO A 545 19.81 29.90 -6.85
C PRO A 545 19.91 29.02 -8.10
N PRO A 546 18.76 28.54 -8.63
CA PRO A 546 18.72 27.65 -9.79
C PRO A 546 19.26 28.30 -11.06
N SER A 547 20.03 27.55 -11.84
CA SER A 547 20.48 27.97 -13.19
C SER A 547 19.28 28.25 -14.11
N PRO A 548 19.40 29.14 -15.11
CA PRO A 548 18.32 29.42 -16.05
C PRO A 548 17.79 28.19 -16.82
N ALA A 549 18.63 27.16 -17.01
CA ALA A 549 18.25 25.91 -17.68
C ALA A 549 17.20 25.11 -16.87
N SER A 550 17.41 24.98 -15.55
CA SER A 550 16.47 24.34 -14.61
C SER A 550 15.11 25.04 -14.48
N GLN A 551 14.92 26.18 -15.14
CA GLN A 551 13.69 26.98 -15.14
C GLN A 551 12.85 26.82 -16.40
N GLY A 552 13.39 26.25 -17.50
CA GLY A 552 12.65 26.13 -18.75
C GLY A 552 13.09 24.94 -19.61
N SER A 553 12.21 23.94 -19.72
CA SER A 553 12.25 22.98 -20.83
C SER A 553 10.83 22.76 -21.35
N ASP A 554 10.35 23.67 -22.20
CA ASP A 554 9.46 23.22 -23.26
C ASP A 554 10.28 22.20 -24.07
N GLY A 555 9.78 20.97 -24.16
CA GLY A 555 10.58 19.78 -24.54
C GLY A 555 11.31 19.86 -25.90
N PRO A 556 12.06 18.80 -26.27
CA PRO A 556 12.84 18.79 -27.50
C PRO A 556 11.89 18.83 -28.71
N GLY A 557 11.75 20.01 -29.31
CA GLY A 557 10.83 20.28 -30.42
C GLY A 557 10.46 21.76 -30.62
N GLY A 558 10.77 22.65 -29.67
CA GLY A 558 10.64 24.10 -29.87
C GLY A 558 11.72 24.64 -30.80
N SER A 559 11.31 25.20 -31.94
CA SER A 559 12.16 25.89 -32.94
C SER A 559 13.18 26.83 -32.29
N THR A 560 14.47 26.58 -32.54
CA THR A 560 15.55 27.53 -32.32
C THR A 560 15.50 28.61 -33.41
N THR A 561 14.55 29.54 -33.29
CA THR A 561 14.64 30.84 -33.93
C THR A 561 14.95 31.87 -32.85
N PRO A 562 16.07 32.60 -32.94
CA PRO A 562 16.37 33.65 -31.98
C PRO A 562 15.39 34.80 -32.25
N GLU A 563 14.32 34.88 -31.48
CA GLU A 563 13.51 36.09 -31.46
C GLU A 563 14.36 37.23 -30.89
N SER A 564 14.22 38.33 -31.61
CA SER A 564 14.78 39.67 -31.50
C SER A 564 15.25 40.10 -30.12
N ALA A 565 16.37 40.84 -30.13
CA ALA A 565 16.89 41.60 -29.01
C ALA A 565 15.89 42.68 -28.53
N GLU A 566 15.06 42.33 -27.54
CA GLU A 566 14.57 43.26 -26.54
C GLU A 566 15.36 43.02 -25.23
N GLY A 567 15.70 44.10 -24.53
CA GLY A 567 16.73 44.14 -23.48
C GLY A 567 16.44 43.30 -22.23
N PRO A 568 17.29 43.36 -21.19
CA PRO A 568 17.10 42.66 -19.93
C PRO A 568 16.01 43.36 -19.10
N GLU A 569 14.77 43.35 -19.60
CA GLU A 569 13.63 43.63 -18.75
C GLU A 569 13.49 42.48 -17.77
N ALA A 570 13.45 42.83 -16.48
CA ALA A 570 13.47 41.89 -15.36
C ALA A 570 12.47 40.76 -15.61
N ARG A 571 12.98 39.53 -15.75
CA ARG A 571 12.16 38.32 -15.70
C ARG A 571 11.37 38.37 -14.41
N ASP A 572 10.07 38.64 -14.50
CA ASP A 572 9.13 38.65 -13.39
C ASP A 572 8.93 37.20 -12.92
N ALA A 573 9.97 36.71 -12.23
CA ALA A 573 10.22 35.31 -12.03
C ALA A 573 9.58 34.91 -10.71
N GLY A 574 8.47 34.17 -10.77
CA GLY A 574 7.85 33.55 -9.61
C GLY A 574 8.77 32.56 -8.90
N VAL A 575 8.18 31.66 -8.11
CA VAL A 575 8.92 30.57 -7.47
C VAL A 575 8.52 29.24 -8.09
N ARG A 576 9.46 28.30 -8.13
CA ARG A 576 9.17 26.92 -8.52
C ARG A 576 9.12 26.04 -7.29
N ILE A 577 8.03 25.29 -7.12
CA ILE A 577 7.84 24.30 -6.08
C ILE A 577 8.02 22.92 -6.69
N VAL A 578 8.92 22.12 -6.11
CA VAL A 578 9.15 20.72 -6.49
C VAL A 578 8.67 19.83 -5.35
N LEU A 579 7.72 18.94 -5.65
CA LEU A 579 7.23 17.95 -4.70
C LEU A 579 7.87 16.60 -4.98
N THR A 580 8.54 16.06 -3.98
CA THR A 580 9.14 14.73 -4.02
C THR A 580 8.43 13.77 -3.08
N GLY A 581 8.49 12.48 -3.40
CA GLY A 581 7.92 11.43 -2.56
C GLY A 581 9.00 10.56 -1.93
N ASN A 582 9.09 10.53 -0.60
CA ASN A 582 10.09 9.73 0.14
C ASN A 582 9.70 8.25 0.17
N VAL A 583 10.13 7.49 -0.85
CA VAL A 583 9.83 6.06 -1.02
C VAL A 583 10.49 5.23 0.08
N ASP A 584 11.70 5.60 0.52
CA ASP A 584 12.39 4.90 1.61
C ASP A 584 11.62 4.94 2.93
N LYS A 585 11.08 6.10 3.29
CA LYS A 585 10.29 6.26 4.51
C LYS A 585 9.02 5.41 4.43
N LEU A 586 8.35 5.41 3.27
CA LEU A 586 7.14 4.61 3.05
C LEU A 586 7.43 3.11 3.00
N SER A 587 8.54 2.69 2.40
CA SER A 587 8.88 1.28 2.19
C SER A 587 9.12 0.54 3.50
N LYS A 588 9.58 1.23 4.56
CA LYS A 588 9.64 0.69 5.94
C LYS A 588 8.31 0.08 6.41
N LYS A 589 7.17 0.60 5.91
CA LYS A 589 5.82 0.08 6.21
C LYS A 589 5.17 -0.65 5.03
N TYR A 590 5.27 -0.10 3.83
CA TYR A 590 4.47 -0.49 2.66
C TYR A 590 5.26 -1.28 1.60
N MET A 591 6.57 -1.51 1.82
CA MET A 591 7.41 -2.28 0.90
C MET A 591 7.28 -1.77 -0.55
N ALA A 592 6.95 -2.64 -1.50
CA ALA A 592 6.81 -2.28 -2.92
C ALA A 592 5.65 -1.30 -3.20
N PHE A 593 4.59 -1.28 -2.38
CA PHE A 593 3.47 -0.34 -2.52
C PHE A 593 3.84 1.11 -2.18
N ALA A 594 5.04 1.33 -1.63
CA ALA A 594 5.55 2.65 -1.25
C ALA A 594 5.60 3.64 -2.41
N LEU A 595 6.00 3.22 -3.61
CA LEU A 595 6.07 4.13 -4.76
C LEU A 595 4.69 4.65 -5.16
N ARG A 596 3.66 3.79 -5.16
CA ARG A 596 2.28 4.19 -5.48
C ARG A 596 1.74 5.18 -4.45
N LEU A 597 2.01 4.95 -3.17
CA LEU A 597 1.66 5.88 -2.10
C LEU A 597 2.43 7.20 -2.20
N ALA A 598 3.73 7.16 -2.52
CA ALA A 598 4.52 8.37 -2.71
C ALA A 598 3.91 9.26 -3.81
N ILE A 599 3.53 8.66 -4.94
CA ILE A 599 2.86 9.35 -6.04
C ILE A 599 1.49 9.90 -5.61
N GLN A 600 0.68 9.09 -4.93
CA GLN A 600 -0.64 9.48 -4.44
C GLN A 600 -0.56 10.65 -3.45
N ASP A 601 0.33 10.58 -2.46
CA ASP A 601 0.52 11.60 -1.44
C ASP A 601 0.96 12.94 -2.06
N CYS A 602 1.89 12.90 -3.02
CA CYS A 602 2.28 14.08 -3.80
C CYS A 602 1.12 14.64 -4.63
N GLY A 603 0.30 13.78 -5.24
CA GLY A 603 -0.91 14.19 -5.96
C GLY A 603 -1.92 14.92 -5.07
N CYS A 604 -2.19 14.40 -3.87
CA CYS A 604 -3.03 15.09 -2.88
C CYS A 604 -2.44 16.44 -2.47
N SER A 605 -1.12 16.51 -2.30
CA SER A 605 -0.41 17.75 -1.95
C SER A 605 -0.48 18.77 -3.09
N LEU A 606 -0.33 18.34 -4.34
CA LEU A 606 -0.48 19.17 -5.54
C LEU A 606 -1.90 19.74 -5.66
N GLU A 607 -2.93 18.94 -5.45
CA GLU A 607 -4.31 19.45 -5.49
C GLU A 607 -4.61 20.42 -4.35
N THR A 608 -4.07 20.16 -3.17
CA THR A 608 -4.17 21.11 -2.04
C THR A 608 -3.48 22.42 -2.40
N LEU A 609 -2.29 22.36 -2.98
CA LEU A 609 -1.53 23.51 -3.48
C LEU A 609 -2.36 24.30 -4.52
N ARG A 610 -2.99 23.63 -5.48
CA ARG A 610 -3.90 24.24 -6.48
C ARG A 610 -5.09 24.95 -5.85
N ILE A 611 -5.74 24.32 -4.89
CA ILE A 611 -6.91 24.89 -4.19
C ILE A 611 -6.49 26.13 -3.40
N VAL A 612 -5.40 26.04 -2.63
CA VAL A 612 -4.91 27.15 -1.80
C VAL A 612 -4.45 28.31 -2.68
N ALA A 613 -3.67 28.07 -3.72
CA ALA A 613 -3.24 29.11 -4.66
C ALA A 613 -4.44 29.82 -5.31
N ARG A 614 -5.46 29.08 -5.73
CA ARG A 614 -6.70 29.65 -6.27
C ARG A 614 -7.44 30.52 -5.25
N CYS A 615 -7.52 30.09 -3.99
CA CYS A 615 -8.14 30.89 -2.93
C CYS A 615 -7.36 32.17 -2.60
N LEU A 616 -6.04 32.15 -2.81
CA LEU A 616 -5.14 33.29 -2.62
C LEU A 616 -5.01 34.18 -3.87
N ASP A 617 -5.72 33.86 -4.96
CA ASP A 617 -5.60 34.52 -6.27
C ASP A 617 -4.17 34.49 -6.85
N LEU A 618 -3.42 33.43 -6.55
CA LEU A 618 -2.07 33.23 -7.06
C LEU A 618 -2.08 32.45 -8.39
N PRO A 619 -1.44 32.96 -9.45
CA PRO A 619 -1.19 32.21 -10.69
C PRO A 619 -0.38 30.95 -10.39
N LEU A 620 -0.76 29.84 -11.02
CA LEU A 620 -0.15 28.53 -10.80
C LEU A 620 -0.17 27.73 -12.09
N ARG A 621 1.00 27.19 -12.47
CA ARG A 621 1.13 26.25 -13.57
C ARG A 621 1.84 24.98 -13.13
N ALA A 622 1.16 23.84 -13.24
CA ALA A 622 1.80 22.54 -13.08
C ALA A 622 2.52 22.16 -14.39
N GLN A 623 3.80 21.84 -14.30
CA GLN A 623 4.58 21.46 -15.47
C GLN A 623 4.26 20.03 -15.90
N ALA A 624 3.96 19.84 -17.18
CA ALA A 624 3.66 18.51 -17.74
C ALA A 624 4.93 17.68 -18.02
N ARG A 625 6.10 18.35 -18.12
CA ARG A 625 7.41 17.75 -18.40
C ARG A 625 8.49 18.54 -17.67
N TRP A 626 9.56 17.86 -17.26
CA TRP A 626 10.73 18.47 -16.63
C TRP A 626 11.96 17.57 -16.84
N ASP A 627 13.15 18.13 -16.68
CA ASP A 627 14.38 17.35 -16.57
C ASP A 627 14.57 16.89 -15.12
N GLU A 628 14.23 15.62 -14.86
CA GLU A 628 14.36 15.03 -13.52
C GLU A 628 15.81 15.01 -13.03
N ARG A 629 16.80 14.83 -13.93
CA ARG A 629 18.21 14.74 -13.52
C ARG A 629 18.72 16.09 -13.07
N GLU A 630 18.40 17.15 -13.82
CA GLU A 630 18.81 18.52 -13.47
C GLU A 630 18.16 18.95 -12.14
N LEU A 631 16.84 18.75 -11.99
CA LEU A 631 16.15 19.12 -10.76
C LEU A 631 16.62 18.30 -9.57
N SER A 632 16.83 16.99 -9.72
CA SER A 632 17.33 16.13 -8.65
C SER A 632 18.73 16.55 -8.19
N ALA A 633 19.60 16.94 -9.13
CA ALA A 633 20.92 17.48 -8.81
C ALA A 633 20.84 18.83 -8.08
N ALA A 634 19.91 19.71 -8.48
CA ALA A 634 19.74 21.02 -7.85
C ALA A 634 19.22 20.93 -6.41
N ILE A 635 18.33 19.97 -6.12
CA ILE A 635 17.74 19.77 -4.79
C ILE A 635 18.48 18.71 -3.95
N GLY A 636 19.45 18.00 -4.52
CA GLY A 636 20.31 17.05 -3.83
C GLY A 636 19.63 15.71 -3.49
N VAL A 637 18.72 15.22 -4.33
CA VAL A 637 17.99 13.95 -4.11
C VAL A 637 18.39 12.87 -5.11
N ASP A 638 18.17 11.61 -4.72
CA ASP A 638 18.28 10.45 -5.60
C ASP A 638 16.87 10.06 -6.10
N PRO A 639 16.56 10.19 -7.41
CA PRO A 639 15.23 9.92 -7.93
C PRO A 639 14.78 8.46 -7.75
N ALA A 640 15.70 7.52 -7.52
CA ALA A 640 15.34 6.12 -7.22
C ALA A 640 14.74 5.95 -5.81
N ARG A 641 15.07 6.86 -4.88
CA ARG A 641 14.65 6.82 -3.46
C ARG A 641 13.63 7.91 -3.13
N GLU A 642 13.71 9.01 -3.86
CA GLU A 642 12.90 10.20 -3.72
C GLU A 642 12.57 10.80 -5.10
N PRO A 643 11.67 10.16 -5.87
CA PRO A 643 11.29 10.65 -7.18
C PRO A 643 10.60 12.01 -7.11
N ILE A 644 10.81 12.82 -8.15
CA ILE A 644 10.07 14.06 -8.37
C ILE A 644 8.71 13.69 -8.96
N VAL A 645 7.63 14.05 -8.27
CA VAL A 645 6.27 13.70 -8.69
C VAL A 645 5.53 14.90 -9.29
N ALA A 646 5.82 16.11 -8.81
CA ALA A 646 5.22 17.32 -9.34
C ALA A 646 6.20 18.50 -9.33
N VAL A 647 6.11 19.33 -10.37
CA VAL A 647 6.82 20.59 -10.51
C VAL A 647 5.79 21.66 -10.81
N VAL A 648 5.80 22.73 -10.02
CA VAL A 648 4.79 23.80 -10.07
C VAL A 648 5.46 25.15 -10.11
N ASP A 649 5.11 25.99 -11.06
CA ASP A 649 5.46 27.41 -11.04
C ASP A 649 4.33 28.19 -10.37
N LEU A 650 4.70 29.03 -9.41
CA LEU A 650 3.78 29.81 -8.57
C LEU A 650 4.14 31.29 -8.63
N GLY A 651 3.18 32.11 -9.07
CA GLY A 651 3.40 33.53 -9.36
C GLY A 651 4.32 33.78 -10.57
N GLY A 652 4.46 35.04 -10.96
CA GLY A 652 5.24 35.41 -12.15
C GLY A 652 4.64 34.95 -13.48
N ARG A 653 5.22 35.40 -14.59
CA ARG A 653 4.71 35.12 -15.95
C ARG A 653 4.73 33.64 -16.34
N HIS A 654 5.62 32.82 -15.75
CA HIS A 654 5.70 31.38 -16.03
C HIS A 654 4.54 30.58 -15.44
N ALA A 655 3.79 31.15 -14.49
CA ALA A 655 2.62 30.52 -13.89
C ALA A 655 1.30 30.85 -14.61
N HIS A 656 1.36 31.69 -15.65
CA HIS A 656 0.24 32.04 -16.53
C HIS A 656 0.13 31.13 -17.77
#